data_AF-A0A943XGB6-F1
#
_entry.id   AF-A0A943XGB6-F1
#
_cell.length_a   1.000
_cell.length_b   1.000
_cell.length_c   1.000
_cell.angle_alpha   90.00
_cell.angle_beta   90.00
_cell.angle_gamma   90.00
#
_symmetry.space_group_name_H-M   'P 1'
#
loop_
_entity.id
_entity.type
_entity.pdbx_description
1 polymer ?
#
loop_
_entity_poly.entity_id
_entity_poly.type
_entity_poly.pdbx_seq_one_letter_code
_entity_poly.pdbx_strand_id
1 'polypeptide(L)'
;MKKSILAVAMAALAGACQMKNQEPEKRPVRTITLNLNAKPIRDISQSSSSPILGYAGAGVGGGEDSKWLFETHRKEAAAVFRKCGARFVRQWDAVRLWQRGAGSYFFLDSKTGKAKNRFPHMTTDMYNAFSFYKEYGIKVVLTLENYGSITNFETLASTPDINYVKKDICDYVKWIVDNGFKEVVAGFELGNEPYWAGNEMYTNPNCSPERYAERWCAIIPEIKKIFPECKIGMPIAEYFSADPDIAAVRARTEQAEKLEAKGYFDANSMNQWSARFIKAMESQLHNVSHVIYHTYGADAPFSATYWGIRRYRLFTDAYPQLKGKKFWITEWRDRSDEEVPSHMRFRETLNKSAFMLMMIAQPEIDGMNLHEFRCQTGSLAWSFWNDKDKTGNWSVQWMNGGPDRPDYDSVGESRVHIGSMGPAMQLMVESLRRNPLVMDFGSDNYGAYSEGCSNAVWACSDYYASVIDYRQGIRKGLPPEKMPKIKGDCQYLVTCDKSKNIWALHYVNMNPEDVEFDIVFNGHCDPGAPDIRVTCCDERFADAHEIAGFGRLSREYAYQPYAVEAGKYRIKIPGNSVTTVTIPVRRGWMYNSAHRLLEAAAIHDEPFPQRPKCGAEQKAEDFRYYGALDRYAKLKVVKNGGLVCNVSVGNLTDGAAIKVFKGEDAKENKQATLVTDIENPEILENLRKDAGKLCGVELR
;
A
#
# COMPACT_ATOMS: atom_id res chain seq x y z
N MET A 1 27.71 17.49 38.58
CA MET A 1 27.25 16.69 37.43
C MET A 1 26.52 15.40 37.82
N LYS A 2 26.97 14.57 38.78
CA LYS A 2 26.27 13.31 39.14
C LYS A 2 24.90 13.46 39.84
N LYS A 3 24.64 14.57 40.55
CA LYS A 3 23.34 14.83 41.22
C LYS A 3 22.24 15.33 40.27
N SER A 4 22.59 15.90 39.12
CA SER A 4 21.66 16.48 38.14
C SER A 4 20.97 15.43 37.26
N ILE A 5 21.68 14.35 36.94
CA ILE A 5 21.17 13.25 36.10
C ILE A 5 20.15 12.40 36.87
N LEU A 6 20.38 12.19 38.17
CA LEU A 6 19.46 11.44 39.03
C LEU A 6 18.14 12.19 39.28
N ALA A 7 18.18 13.53 39.34
CA ALA A 7 16.99 14.36 39.50
C ALA A 7 16.10 14.36 38.25
N VAL A 8 16.69 14.35 37.05
CA VAL A 8 15.94 14.24 35.78
C VAL A 8 15.33 12.84 35.61
N ALA A 9 16.07 11.78 35.98
CA ALA A 9 15.54 10.41 35.96
C ALA A 9 14.41 10.19 36.99
N MET A 10 14.53 10.79 38.19
CA MET A 10 13.50 10.71 39.24
C MET A 10 12.27 11.57 38.93
N ALA A 11 12.42 12.71 38.26
CA ALA A 11 11.30 13.53 37.79
C ALA A 11 10.52 12.84 36.66
N ALA A 12 11.21 12.11 35.76
CA ALA A 12 10.57 11.28 34.74
C ALA A 12 9.80 10.08 35.35
N LEU A 13 10.33 9.48 36.42
CA LEU A 13 9.65 8.41 37.17
C LEU A 13 8.47 8.93 38.03
N ALA A 14 8.57 10.14 38.60
CA ALA A 14 7.51 10.74 39.39
C ALA A 14 6.35 11.25 38.51
N GLY A 15 6.64 11.78 37.30
CA GLY A 15 5.63 12.16 36.32
C GLY A 15 4.82 10.96 35.79
N ALA A 16 5.42 9.76 35.73
CA ALA A 16 4.73 8.53 35.37
C ALA A 16 3.77 8.01 36.47
N CYS A 17 3.89 8.51 37.71
CA CYS A 17 3.14 8.00 38.86
C CYS A 17 1.91 8.86 39.23
N GLN A 18 1.74 10.04 38.63
CA GLN A 18 0.63 10.97 38.93
C GLN A 18 -0.51 11.01 37.87
N MET A 19 -0.46 10.18 36.83
CA MET A 19 -1.56 10.02 35.86
C MET A 19 -2.57 8.96 36.29
N LYS A 20 -3.15 9.09 37.49
CA LYS A 20 -4.36 8.33 37.87
C LYS A 20 -5.48 9.29 38.26
N ASN A 21 -6.62 9.08 37.61
CA ASN A 21 -7.97 9.58 37.92
C ASN A 21 -8.42 10.90 37.27
N GLN A 22 -8.21 11.03 35.96
CA GLN A 22 -9.31 11.49 35.11
C GLN A 22 -9.68 10.31 34.23
N GLU A 23 -10.89 9.77 34.38
CA GLU A 23 -11.40 8.82 33.39
C GLU A 23 -11.32 9.54 32.04
N PRO A 24 -10.60 9.00 31.04
CA PRO A 24 -10.61 9.58 29.72
C PRO A 24 -12.07 9.57 29.24
N GLU A 25 -12.58 10.71 28.78
CA GLU A 25 -13.83 10.75 28.01
C GLU A 25 -13.73 9.63 26.98
N LYS A 26 -14.59 8.61 27.10
CA LYS A 26 -14.58 7.47 26.19
C LYS A 26 -14.87 8.03 24.80
N ARG A 27 -13.86 8.05 23.95
CA ARG A 27 -14.04 8.37 22.52
C ARG A 27 -15.13 7.43 21.99
N PRO A 28 -16.11 7.94 21.23
CA PRO A 28 -17.12 7.09 20.63
C PRO A 28 -16.44 6.02 19.77
N VAL A 29 -16.76 4.74 20.00
CA VAL A 29 -16.21 3.63 19.22
C VAL A 29 -16.70 3.76 17.78
N ARG A 30 -15.76 3.79 16.84
CA ARG A 30 -16.09 4.00 15.45
C ARG A 30 -16.51 2.71 14.76
N THR A 31 -17.59 2.76 13.99
CA THR A 31 -18.05 1.62 13.19
C THR A 31 -17.52 1.70 11.75
N ILE A 32 -16.97 0.60 11.24
CA ILE A 32 -16.62 0.39 9.84
C ILE A 32 -17.59 -0.62 9.26
N THR A 33 -18.35 -0.18 8.26
CA THR A 33 -19.40 -0.98 7.63
C THR A 33 -18.92 -1.59 6.32
N LEU A 34 -18.88 -2.92 6.25
CA LEU A 34 -18.38 -3.67 5.10
C LEU A 34 -19.55 -4.11 4.20
N ASN A 35 -19.70 -3.47 3.04
CA ASN A 35 -20.74 -3.83 2.08
C ASN A 35 -20.22 -4.88 1.07
N LEU A 36 -20.72 -6.11 1.17
CA LEU A 36 -20.32 -7.24 0.32
C LEU A 36 -20.60 -7.02 -1.18
N ASN A 37 -21.59 -6.18 -1.49
CA ASN A 37 -22.05 -5.89 -2.84
C ASN A 37 -21.43 -4.61 -3.43
N ALA A 38 -20.70 -3.82 -2.63
CA ALA A 38 -20.04 -2.61 -3.12
C ALA A 38 -19.05 -2.93 -4.24
N LYS A 39 -18.93 -2.02 -5.22
CA LYS A 39 -17.87 -2.11 -6.22
C LYS A 39 -16.56 -1.65 -5.60
N PRO A 40 -15.42 -2.30 -5.90
CA PRO A 40 -14.13 -1.82 -5.44
C PRO A 40 -13.83 -0.44 -6.02
N ILE A 41 -13.14 0.39 -5.26
CA ILE A 41 -12.53 1.65 -5.71
C ILE A 41 -11.50 1.35 -6.81
N ARG A 42 -10.73 0.27 -6.63
CA ARG A 42 -9.75 -0.24 -7.62
C ARG A 42 -9.36 -1.70 -7.37
N ASP A 43 -8.84 -2.35 -8.40
CA ASP A 43 -8.19 -3.67 -8.33
C ASP A 43 -6.68 -3.51 -8.50
N ILE A 44 -5.92 -3.73 -7.42
CA ILE A 44 -4.44 -3.63 -7.42
C ILE A 44 -3.81 -4.69 -8.32
N SER A 45 -4.45 -5.84 -8.53
CA SER A 45 -3.89 -6.90 -9.38
C SER A 45 -3.84 -6.54 -10.87
N GLN A 46 -4.53 -5.47 -11.28
CA GLN A 46 -4.46 -4.91 -12.62
C GLN A 46 -3.27 -3.96 -12.81
N SER A 47 -2.55 -3.65 -11.73
CA SER A 47 -1.38 -2.78 -11.78
C SER A 47 -0.19 -3.48 -12.44
N SER A 48 0.61 -2.72 -13.20
CA SER A 48 1.86 -3.25 -13.77
C SER A 48 2.91 -3.56 -12.69
N SER A 49 2.82 -2.89 -11.54
CA SER A 49 3.72 -3.02 -10.40
C SER A 49 3.10 -3.75 -9.21
N SER A 50 1.99 -4.48 -9.39
CA SER A 50 1.30 -5.22 -8.31
C SER A 50 2.31 -5.98 -7.42
N PRO A 51 2.39 -5.67 -6.10
CA PRO A 51 1.36 -5.07 -5.26
C PRO A 51 1.48 -3.55 -5.01
N ILE A 52 2.03 -2.79 -5.97
CA ILE A 52 2.19 -1.32 -6.02
C ILE A 52 3.15 -0.70 -5.01
N LEU A 53 3.40 -1.34 -3.85
CA LEU A 53 4.39 -0.87 -2.88
C LEU A 53 5.73 -1.56 -3.10
N GLY A 54 6.80 -0.77 -3.06
CA GLY A 54 8.15 -1.25 -3.28
C GLY A 54 9.23 -0.37 -2.67
N TYR A 55 10.47 -0.62 -3.06
CA TYR A 55 11.65 0.15 -2.65
C TYR A 55 12.40 0.70 -3.86
N ALA A 56 13.04 1.86 -3.69
CA ALA A 56 14.00 2.36 -4.66
C ALA A 56 15.35 1.70 -4.38
N GLY A 57 16.01 1.17 -5.40
CA GLY A 57 17.19 0.32 -5.24
C GLY A 57 16.83 -1.15 -5.29
N ALA A 58 17.54 -1.90 -6.13
CA ALA A 58 17.22 -3.30 -6.40
C ALA A 58 18.29 -4.27 -5.89
N GLY A 59 19.29 -3.83 -5.12
CA GLY A 59 20.38 -4.70 -4.67
C GLY A 59 21.43 -4.99 -5.75
N VAL A 60 21.44 -4.20 -6.82
CA VAL A 60 22.35 -4.31 -7.99
C VAL A 60 23.26 -3.08 -8.16
N GLY A 61 23.21 -2.11 -7.26
CA GLY A 61 23.93 -0.85 -7.32
C GLY A 61 25.44 -1.00 -7.09
N GLY A 62 26.21 0.04 -7.41
CA GLY A 62 27.67 -0.02 -7.29
C GLY A 62 28.15 -0.16 -5.85
N GLY A 63 28.98 -1.18 -5.59
CA GLY A 63 29.52 -1.48 -4.26
C GLY A 63 28.58 -2.33 -3.39
N GLU A 64 27.52 -2.88 -3.98
CA GLU A 64 26.68 -3.88 -3.34
C GLU A 64 27.24 -5.29 -3.57
N ASP A 65 27.13 -6.17 -2.57
CA ASP A 65 27.47 -7.59 -2.72
C ASP A 65 26.35 -8.34 -3.45
N SER A 66 26.14 -7.95 -4.70
CA SER A 66 25.10 -8.52 -5.57
C SER A 66 25.34 -10.02 -5.82
N LYS A 67 26.59 -10.46 -5.81
CA LYS A 67 26.93 -11.89 -5.86
C LYS A 67 26.40 -12.63 -4.63
N TRP A 68 26.55 -12.06 -3.44
CA TRP A 68 25.92 -12.60 -2.23
C TRP A 68 24.41 -12.70 -2.36
N LEU A 69 23.76 -11.63 -2.83
CA LEU A 69 22.30 -11.56 -2.98
C LEU A 69 21.73 -12.58 -3.97
N PHE A 70 22.32 -12.67 -5.16
CA PHE A 70 21.67 -13.33 -6.30
C PHE A 70 22.26 -14.70 -6.63
N GLU A 71 23.46 -15.00 -6.12
CA GLU A 71 24.14 -16.28 -6.35
C GLU A 71 24.36 -17.07 -5.05
N THR A 72 25.21 -16.59 -4.14
CA THR A 72 25.74 -17.45 -3.06
C THR A 72 24.76 -17.67 -1.91
N HIS A 73 23.97 -16.66 -1.54
CA HIS A 73 22.99 -16.70 -0.44
C HIS A 73 21.57 -16.44 -0.93
N ARG A 74 21.30 -16.79 -2.19
CA ARG A 74 20.04 -16.52 -2.90
C ARG A 74 18.78 -16.85 -2.11
N LYS A 75 18.72 -18.01 -1.45
CA LYS A 75 17.53 -18.41 -0.65
C LYS A 75 17.33 -17.54 0.59
N GLU A 76 18.43 -17.16 1.23
CA GLU A 76 18.41 -16.27 2.39
C GLU A 76 18.00 -14.86 1.97
N ALA A 77 18.60 -14.34 0.89
CA ALA A 77 18.20 -13.08 0.28
C ALA A 77 16.70 -13.07 -0.06
N ALA A 78 16.17 -14.14 -0.67
CA ALA A 78 14.73 -14.24 -0.96
C ALA A 78 13.85 -14.19 0.29
N ALA A 79 14.27 -14.85 1.38
CA ALA A 79 13.57 -14.81 2.66
C ALA A 79 13.58 -13.39 3.25
N VAL A 80 14.71 -12.69 3.13
CA VAL A 80 14.88 -11.31 3.59
C VAL A 80 14.03 -10.34 2.77
N PHE A 81 14.07 -10.41 1.44
CA PHE A 81 13.20 -9.62 0.54
C PHE A 81 11.72 -9.82 0.89
N ARG A 82 11.32 -11.07 1.18
CA ARG A 82 9.96 -11.37 1.63
C ARG A 82 9.63 -10.71 2.98
N LYS A 83 10.53 -10.80 3.96
CA LYS A 83 10.33 -10.26 5.31
C LYS A 83 10.34 -8.73 5.35
N CYS A 84 10.92 -8.06 4.36
CA CYS A 84 10.80 -6.61 4.22
C CYS A 84 9.71 -6.18 3.22
N GLY A 85 8.92 -7.11 2.65
CA GLY A 85 7.87 -6.76 1.69
C GLY A 85 8.39 -6.27 0.32
N ALA A 86 9.65 -6.52 -0.03
CA ALA A 86 10.22 -6.14 -1.32
C ALA A 86 9.72 -7.06 -2.46
N ARG A 87 8.56 -6.69 -3.01
CA ARG A 87 7.93 -7.35 -4.18
C ARG A 87 7.94 -6.49 -5.43
N PHE A 88 8.30 -5.22 -5.27
CA PHE A 88 8.49 -4.27 -6.33
C PHE A 88 9.74 -3.46 -6.00
N VAL A 89 10.67 -3.35 -6.93
CA VAL A 89 11.90 -2.57 -6.75
C VAL A 89 12.16 -1.70 -7.97
N ARG A 90 12.81 -0.56 -7.76
CA ARG A 90 13.33 0.26 -8.83
C ARG A 90 14.82 0.02 -8.99
N GLN A 91 15.26 -0.13 -10.23
CA GLN A 91 16.66 -0.22 -10.58
C GLN A 91 17.11 1.03 -11.33
N TRP A 92 17.99 1.79 -10.69
CA TRP A 92 18.71 2.90 -11.32
C TRP A 92 19.70 2.41 -12.38
N ASP A 93 19.98 3.26 -13.37
CA ASP A 93 21.08 3.08 -14.33
C ASP A 93 21.10 1.69 -15.01
N ALA A 94 19.92 1.20 -15.39
CA ALA A 94 19.71 -0.21 -15.71
C ALA A 94 20.59 -0.73 -16.86
N VAL A 95 20.77 0.09 -17.91
CA VAL A 95 21.59 -0.26 -19.08
C VAL A 95 23.06 -0.38 -18.71
N ARG A 96 23.59 0.56 -17.91
CA ARG A 96 25.02 0.51 -17.53
C ARG A 96 25.30 -0.63 -16.57
N LEU A 97 24.38 -0.93 -15.64
CA LEU A 97 24.49 -2.11 -14.77
C LEU A 97 24.43 -3.41 -15.55
N TRP A 98 23.61 -3.49 -16.61
CA TRP A 98 23.62 -4.63 -17.54
C TRP A 98 24.95 -4.78 -18.26
N GLN A 99 25.52 -3.69 -18.74
CA GLN A 99 26.81 -3.69 -19.44
C GLN A 99 28.00 -4.07 -18.54
N ARG A 100 27.95 -3.70 -17.25
CA ARG A 100 29.07 -3.81 -16.31
C ARG A 100 28.94 -4.95 -15.30
N GLY A 101 27.74 -5.51 -15.14
CA GLY A 101 27.36 -6.43 -14.07
C GLY A 101 26.76 -5.72 -12.85
N ALA A 102 25.82 -6.38 -12.18
CA ALA A 102 25.23 -5.95 -10.91
C ALA A 102 26.29 -5.91 -9.81
N GLY A 103 26.27 -4.87 -8.96
CA GLY A 103 27.24 -4.71 -7.87
C GLY A 103 28.53 -4.00 -8.29
N SER A 104 28.73 -3.82 -9.61
CA SER A 104 29.99 -3.28 -10.13
C SER A 104 30.20 -1.81 -9.77
N TYR A 105 31.42 -1.47 -9.34
CA TYR A 105 31.83 -0.10 -9.08
C TYR A 105 33.16 0.18 -9.79
N PHE A 106 33.10 0.75 -10.98
CA PHE A 106 34.26 1.02 -11.80
C PHE A 106 34.87 2.39 -11.49
N PHE A 107 36.21 2.46 -11.45
CA PHE A 107 36.99 3.69 -11.37
C PHE A 107 38.17 3.63 -12.33
N LEU A 108 38.71 4.79 -12.72
CA LEU A 108 39.93 4.85 -13.53
C LEU A 108 41.15 4.79 -12.61
N ASP A 109 42.02 3.82 -12.86
CA ASP A 109 43.30 3.72 -12.20
C ASP A 109 44.19 4.89 -12.65
N SER A 110 44.59 5.74 -11.71
CA SER A 110 45.31 6.98 -11.99
C SER A 110 46.70 6.78 -12.60
N LYS A 111 47.27 5.57 -12.52
CA LYS A 111 48.60 5.25 -13.09
C LYS A 111 48.50 4.69 -14.50
N THR A 112 47.47 3.92 -14.77
CA THR A 112 47.32 3.17 -16.04
C THR A 112 46.25 3.76 -16.96
N GLY A 113 45.38 4.65 -16.46
CA GLY A 113 44.22 5.15 -17.18
C GLY A 113 43.15 4.07 -17.45
N LYS A 114 43.35 2.86 -16.94
CA LYS A 114 42.44 1.72 -17.16
C LYS A 114 41.36 1.66 -16.11
N ALA A 115 40.17 1.30 -16.55
CA ALA A 115 39.03 0.97 -15.72
C ALA A 115 39.35 -0.24 -14.86
N LYS A 116 39.09 -0.13 -13.56
CA LYS A 116 39.12 -1.25 -12.62
C LYS A 116 37.80 -1.29 -11.87
N ASN A 117 37.21 -2.48 -11.79
CA ASN A 117 36.14 -2.72 -10.84
C ASN A 117 36.76 -2.77 -9.44
N ARG A 118 36.26 -1.94 -8.52
CA ARG A 118 36.69 -1.89 -7.13
C ARG A 118 36.32 -3.17 -6.37
N PHE A 119 35.21 -3.81 -6.75
CA PHE A 119 34.64 -4.95 -6.03
C PHE A 119 34.25 -6.10 -6.97
N PRO A 120 35.21 -6.71 -7.71
CA PRO A 120 34.89 -7.77 -8.67
C PRO A 120 34.34 -9.04 -8.02
N HIS A 121 34.70 -9.31 -6.75
CA HIS A 121 34.20 -10.46 -5.99
C HIS A 121 32.73 -10.31 -5.57
N MET A 122 32.21 -9.07 -5.53
CA MET A 122 30.84 -8.72 -5.18
C MET A 122 29.91 -8.62 -6.41
N THR A 123 30.48 -8.64 -7.62
CA THR A 123 29.75 -8.41 -8.87
C THR A 123 29.16 -9.71 -9.43
N THR A 124 27.96 -9.63 -10.01
CA THR A 124 27.27 -10.75 -10.70
C THR A 124 26.69 -10.32 -12.04
N ASP A 125 26.36 -11.29 -12.89
CA ASP A 125 25.64 -11.06 -14.14
C ASP A 125 24.18 -10.64 -13.89
N MET A 126 23.65 -9.71 -14.69
CA MET A 126 22.25 -9.30 -14.58
C MET A 126 21.26 -10.44 -14.83
N TYR A 127 21.66 -11.49 -15.57
CA TYR A 127 20.86 -12.71 -15.73
C TYR A 127 20.54 -13.35 -14.38
N ASN A 128 21.49 -13.38 -13.43
CA ASN A 128 21.29 -13.97 -12.11
C ASN A 128 20.31 -13.14 -11.27
N ALA A 129 20.41 -11.81 -11.34
CA ALA A 129 19.47 -10.89 -10.72
C ALA A 129 18.06 -11.00 -11.30
N PHE A 130 17.90 -10.99 -12.63
CA PHE A 130 16.59 -11.14 -13.27
C PHE A 130 15.97 -12.51 -13.05
N SER A 131 16.78 -13.57 -13.05
CA SER A 131 16.34 -14.91 -12.68
C SER A 131 15.86 -14.95 -11.24
N PHE A 132 16.52 -14.22 -10.32
CA PHE A 132 16.08 -14.10 -8.92
C PHE A 132 14.73 -13.42 -8.82
N TYR A 133 14.56 -12.28 -9.50
CA TYR A 133 13.29 -11.57 -9.49
C TYR A 133 12.15 -12.43 -10.04
N LYS A 134 12.40 -13.16 -11.15
CA LYS A 134 11.45 -14.10 -11.73
C LYS A 134 11.07 -15.22 -10.75
N GLU A 135 12.07 -15.91 -10.18
CA GLU A 135 11.86 -17.04 -9.27
C GLU A 135 11.02 -16.65 -8.04
N TYR A 136 11.26 -15.45 -7.48
CA TYR A 136 10.61 -15.01 -6.25
C TYR A 136 9.45 -14.04 -6.44
N GLY A 137 9.03 -13.82 -7.70
CA GLY A 137 7.90 -12.96 -8.05
C GLY A 137 8.09 -11.51 -7.62
N ILE A 138 9.28 -10.96 -7.88
CA ILE A 138 9.64 -9.56 -7.66
C ILE A 138 9.52 -8.83 -8.99
N LYS A 139 8.81 -7.70 -8.98
CA LYS A 139 8.70 -6.80 -10.13
C LYS A 139 9.80 -5.74 -10.11
N VAL A 140 10.27 -5.33 -11.28
CA VAL A 140 11.27 -4.26 -11.41
C VAL A 140 10.79 -3.16 -12.35
N VAL A 141 10.92 -1.90 -11.92
CA VAL A 141 10.89 -0.75 -12.83
C VAL A 141 12.33 -0.35 -13.16
N LEU A 142 12.61 -0.16 -14.45
CA LEU A 142 13.96 0.00 -14.97
C LEU A 142 14.18 1.43 -15.47
N THR A 143 15.11 2.15 -14.86
CA THR A 143 15.50 3.49 -15.30
C THR A 143 16.47 3.39 -16.47
N LEU A 144 16.06 3.90 -17.63
CA LEU A 144 16.86 3.96 -18.85
C LEU A 144 17.41 5.37 -19.04
N GLU A 145 18.72 5.51 -19.19
CA GLU A 145 19.36 6.81 -19.41
C GLU A 145 19.70 7.01 -20.89
N ASN A 146 19.37 8.18 -21.44
CA ASN A 146 19.65 8.49 -22.86
C ASN A 146 20.88 9.38 -23.06
N TYR A 147 21.62 9.74 -22.00
CA TYR A 147 22.70 10.73 -22.09
C TYR A 147 23.98 10.21 -22.76
N GLY A 148 24.28 8.91 -22.62
CA GLY A 148 25.49 8.35 -23.20
C GLY A 148 25.63 6.85 -23.01
N SER A 149 26.42 6.25 -23.89
CA SER A 149 26.71 4.81 -23.97
C SER A 149 28.20 4.58 -23.75
N ILE A 150 28.57 3.52 -23.05
CA ILE A 150 29.98 3.14 -22.84
C ILE A 150 30.47 2.43 -24.11
N THR A 151 31.44 3.02 -24.79
CA THR A 151 32.02 2.46 -26.03
C THR A 151 33.35 1.76 -25.79
N ASN A 152 34.00 2.01 -24.64
CA ASN A 152 35.22 1.33 -24.26
C ASN A 152 35.21 0.99 -22.76
N PHE A 153 35.11 -0.30 -22.44
CA PHE A 153 35.11 -0.79 -21.05
C PHE A 153 36.50 -0.73 -20.40
N GLU A 154 37.59 -0.73 -21.17
CA GLU A 154 38.95 -0.59 -20.63
C GLU A 154 39.23 0.82 -20.12
N THR A 155 38.56 1.85 -20.65
CA THR A 155 38.79 3.26 -20.27
C THR A 155 37.53 3.96 -19.74
N LEU A 156 36.41 3.22 -19.63
CA LEU A 156 35.06 3.76 -19.38
C LEU A 156 34.67 4.91 -20.31
N ALA A 157 35.31 5.02 -21.49
CA ALA A 157 34.98 6.08 -22.43
C ALA A 157 33.51 5.92 -22.84
N SER A 158 32.79 7.04 -22.86
CA SER A 158 31.39 7.09 -23.23
C SER A 158 31.16 8.08 -24.37
N THR A 159 30.15 7.82 -25.19
CA THR A 159 29.72 8.68 -26.28
C THR A 159 28.28 9.15 -26.07
N PRO A 160 27.96 10.43 -26.34
CA PRO A 160 26.59 10.91 -26.38
C PRO A 160 25.91 10.64 -27.75
N ASP A 161 26.60 10.02 -28.72
CA ASP A 161 26.01 9.71 -30.02
C ASP A 161 24.74 8.85 -29.86
N ILE A 162 23.64 9.36 -30.41
CA ILE A 162 22.31 8.76 -30.30
C ILE A 162 22.25 7.36 -30.93
N ASN A 163 23.06 7.06 -31.94
CA ASN A 163 23.05 5.75 -32.58
C ASN A 163 23.56 4.66 -31.63
N TYR A 164 24.63 4.94 -30.89
CA TYR A 164 25.16 4.03 -29.86
C TYR A 164 24.20 3.90 -28.68
N VAL A 165 23.70 5.03 -28.17
CA VAL A 165 22.74 5.03 -27.05
C VAL A 165 21.47 4.25 -27.40
N LYS A 166 20.88 4.52 -28.57
CA LYS A 166 19.69 3.82 -29.05
C LYS A 166 19.96 2.32 -29.21
N LYS A 167 21.10 1.94 -29.80
CA LYS A 167 21.49 0.55 -29.97
C LYS A 167 21.58 -0.17 -28.62
N ASP A 168 22.31 0.39 -27.66
CA ASP A 168 22.50 -0.24 -26.34
C ASP A 168 21.19 -0.40 -25.57
N ILE A 169 20.33 0.61 -25.59
CA ILE A 169 18.99 0.52 -24.98
C ILE A 169 18.17 -0.58 -25.66
N CYS A 170 18.15 -0.63 -27.00
CA CYS A 170 17.41 -1.63 -27.75
C CYS A 170 17.95 -3.04 -27.51
N ASP A 171 19.28 -3.20 -27.45
CA ASP A 171 19.94 -4.48 -27.16
C ASP A 171 19.59 -4.95 -25.75
N TYR A 172 19.55 -4.04 -24.76
CA TYR A 172 19.13 -4.38 -23.41
C TYR A 172 17.66 -4.82 -23.35
N VAL A 173 16.75 -4.07 -24.00
CA VAL A 173 15.32 -4.45 -24.07
C VAL A 173 15.16 -5.78 -24.80
N LYS A 174 15.89 -6.00 -25.89
CA LYS A 174 15.92 -7.27 -26.61
C LYS A 174 16.42 -8.41 -25.74
N TRP A 175 17.47 -8.20 -24.95
CA TRP A 175 17.98 -9.17 -24.00
C TRP A 175 16.91 -9.56 -22.96
N ILE A 176 16.14 -8.60 -22.43
CA ILE A 176 15.01 -8.88 -21.52
C ILE A 176 13.98 -9.80 -22.19
N VAL A 177 13.61 -9.48 -23.43
CA VAL A 177 12.59 -10.25 -24.18
C VAL A 177 13.10 -11.65 -24.54
N ASP A 178 14.30 -11.74 -25.11
CA ASP A 178 14.90 -12.98 -25.59
C ASP A 178 15.17 -13.98 -24.43
N ASN A 179 15.41 -13.48 -23.22
CA ASN A 179 15.60 -14.32 -22.02
C ASN A 179 14.29 -14.58 -21.24
N GLY A 180 13.14 -14.13 -21.76
CA GLY A 180 11.84 -14.40 -21.15
C GLY A 180 11.65 -13.72 -19.80
N PHE A 181 12.11 -12.47 -19.65
CA PHE A 181 11.95 -11.69 -18.42
C PHE A 181 10.86 -10.61 -18.50
N LYS A 182 10.02 -10.63 -19.53
CA LYS A 182 8.96 -9.63 -19.76
C LYS A 182 8.02 -9.47 -18.56
N GLU A 183 7.68 -10.57 -17.90
CA GLU A 183 6.82 -10.61 -16.72
C GLU A 183 7.47 -10.08 -15.45
N VAL A 184 8.80 -9.94 -15.42
CA VAL A 184 9.52 -9.34 -14.29
C VAL A 184 9.46 -7.82 -14.36
N VAL A 185 9.43 -7.27 -15.58
CA VAL A 185 9.51 -5.83 -15.82
C VAL A 185 8.13 -5.19 -15.67
N ALA A 186 7.97 -4.32 -14.67
CA ALA A 186 6.79 -3.44 -14.53
C ALA A 186 6.75 -2.39 -15.66
N GLY A 187 7.93 -1.86 -16.02
CA GLY A 187 8.16 -1.07 -17.22
C GLY A 187 9.43 -0.23 -17.16
N PHE A 188 9.51 0.75 -18.05
CA PHE A 188 10.69 1.57 -18.28
C PHE A 188 10.45 3.02 -17.88
N GLU A 189 11.33 3.56 -17.05
CA GLU A 189 11.42 4.97 -16.71
C GLU A 189 12.40 5.66 -17.64
N LEU A 190 11.96 6.77 -18.26
CA LEU A 190 12.74 7.54 -19.22
C LEU A 190 13.70 8.52 -18.53
N GLY A 191 14.66 7.96 -17.78
CA GLY A 191 15.73 8.65 -17.06
C GLY A 191 15.40 9.07 -15.64
N ASN A 192 16.43 9.37 -14.85
CA ASN A 192 16.33 9.80 -13.46
C ASN A 192 16.42 11.32 -13.33
N GLU A 193 15.31 11.98 -12.98
CA GLU A 193 15.29 13.40 -12.61
C GLU A 193 15.99 14.35 -13.62
N PRO A 194 15.70 14.28 -14.93
CA PRO A 194 16.38 15.12 -15.92
C PRO A 194 16.15 16.64 -15.71
N TYR A 195 15.06 16.99 -15.02
CA TYR A 195 14.71 18.35 -14.59
C TYR A 195 15.58 18.88 -13.43
N TRP A 196 16.47 18.05 -12.88
CA TRP A 196 17.39 18.37 -11.76
C TRP A 196 18.85 18.56 -12.19
N ALA A 197 19.15 18.74 -13.48
CA ALA A 197 20.52 18.89 -13.99
C ALA A 197 21.29 20.16 -13.51
N GLY A 198 20.83 20.84 -12.46
CA GLY A 198 21.51 21.97 -11.83
C GLY A 198 21.80 23.11 -12.81
N ASN A 199 22.98 23.71 -12.73
CA ASN A 199 23.36 24.78 -13.68
C ASN A 199 23.41 24.29 -15.15
N GLU A 200 23.58 22.99 -15.38
CA GLU A 200 23.67 22.44 -16.74
C GLU A 200 22.33 22.52 -17.49
N MET A 201 21.18 22.49 -16.79
CA MET A 201 19.87 22.69 -17.44
C MET A 201 19.74 24.05 -18.13
N TYR A 202 20.51 25.05 -17.68
CA TYR A 202 20.51 26.42 -18.21
C TYR A 202 21.65 26.66 -19.20
N THR A 203 22.78 25.99 -19.02
CA THR A 203 24.04 26.31 -19.72
C THR A 203 24.43 25.27 -20.76
N ASN A 204 23.93 24.05 -20.66
CA ASN A 204 24.24 22.96 -21.57
C ASN A 204 23.06 22.67 -22.51
N PRO A 205 23.14 22.99 -23.81
CA PRO A 205 22.05 22.72 -24.75
C PRO A 205 21.72 21.22 -24.88
N ASN A 206 22.64 20.33 -24.51
CA ASN A 206 22.38 18.89 -24.46
C ASN A 206 21.47 18.46 -23.29
N CYS A 207 21.28 19.32 -22.30
CA CYS A 207 20.38 19.12 -21.16
C CYS A 207 19.04 19.85 -21.31
N SER A 208 18.81 20.49 -22.47
CA SER A 208 17.51 21.13 -22.77
C SER A 208 16.38 20.09 -22.86
N PRO A 209 15.16 20.44 -22.44
CA PRO A 209 14.02 19.52 -22.49
C PRO A 209 13.71 19.05 -23.92
N GLU A 210 13.89 19.89 -24.94
CA GLU A 210 13.68 19.52 -26.35
C GLU A 210 14.71 18.52 -26.85
N ARG A 211 16.00 18.72 -26.53
CA ARG A 211 17.05 17.78 -26.93
C ARG A 211 16.89 16.44 -26.22
N TYR A 212 16.49 16.47 -24.95
CA TYR A 212 16.17 15.28 -24.18
C TYR A 212 14.98 14.51 -24.79
N ALA A 213 13.91 15.23 -25.16
CA ALA A 213 12.75 14.68 -25.87
C ALA A 213 13.10 14.11 -27.24
N GLU A 214 13.86 14.82 -28.07
CA GLU A 214 14.24 14.39 -29.43
C GLU A 214 14.87 12.99 -29.41
N ARG A 215 15.77 12.75 -28.45
CA ARG A 215 16.43 11.45 -28.27
C ARG A 215 15.41 10.37 -27.89
N TRP A 216 14.52 10.63 -26.93
CA TRP A 216 13.46 9.68 -26.57
C TRP A 216 12.47 9.44 -27.70
N CYS A 217 12.15 10.47 -28.49
CA CYS A 217 11.31 10.37 -29.67
C CYS A 217 11.87 9.41 -30.72
N ALA A 218 13.20 9.30 -30.82
CA ALA A 218 13.88 8.35 -31.70
C ALA A 218 14.02 6.94 -31.10
N ILE A 219 14.00 6.80 -29.77
CA ILE A 219 14.25 5.52 -29.07
C ILE A 219 12.95 4.76 -28.78
N ILE A 220 11.92 5.45 -28.30
CA ILE A 220 10.65 4.83 -27.86
C ILE A 220 10.00 3.94 -28.94
N PRO A 221 9.91 4.36 -30.22
CA PRO A 221 9.35 3.51 -31.26
C PRO A 221 10.11 2.19 -31.42
N GLU A 222 11.43 2.20 -31.27
CA GLU A 222 12.24 0.99 -31.38
C GLU A 222 12.05 0.06 -30.18
N ILE A 223 11.98 0.60 -28.96
CA ILE A 223 11.59 -0.17 -27.76
C ILE A 223 10.24 -0.86 -28.00
N LYS A 224 9.25 -0.12 -28.54
CA LYS A 224 7.91 -0.63 -28.83
C LYS A 224 7.85 -1.68 -29.93
N LYS A 225 8.81 -1.73 -30.86
CA LYS A 225 8.91 -2.84 -31.82
C LYS A 225 9.38 -4.14 -31.15
N ILE A 226 10.25 -4.03 -30.14
CA ILE A 226 10.83 -5.18 -29.44
C ILE A 226 9.90 -5.70 -28.34
N PHE A 227 9.31 -4.80 -27.55
CA PHE A 227 8.43 -5.11 -26.43
C PHE A 227 7.15 -4.25 -26.50
N PRO A 228 6.20 -4.56 -27.41
CA PRO A 228 5.04 -3.70 -27.70
C PRO A 228 4.17 -3.35 -26.47
N GLU A 229 3.97 -4.33 -25.59
CA GLU A 229 3.12 -4.23 -24.41
C GLU A 229 3.78 -3.52 -23.21
N CYS A 230 5.08 -3.20 -23.29
CA CYS A 230 5.82 -2.62 -22.17
C CYS A 230 5.21 -1.29 -21.73
N LYS A 231 5.24 -1.03 -20.42
CA LYS A 231 4.89 0.28 -19.89
C LYS A 231 6.09 1.22 -19.98
N ILE A 232 5.82 2.45 -20.37
CA ILE A 232 6.81 3.53 -20.45
C ILE A 232 6.29 4.68 -19.60
N GLY A 233 7.15 5.20 -18.72
CA GLY A 233 6.87 6.32 -17.84
C GLY A 233 7.81 7.49 -18.11
N MET A 234 7.24 8.68 -18.16
CA MET A 234 7.95 9.93 -18.46
C MET A 234 8.18 10.73 -17.16
N PRO A 235 9.42 11.05 -16.78
CA PRO A 235 9.70 11.85 -15.60
C PRO A 235 9.37 13.31 -15.82
N ILE A 236 8.63 13.89 -14.88
CA ILE A 236 8.38 15.33 -14.81
C ILE A 236 8.49 15.81 -13.36
N ALA A 237 8.82 17.08 -13.18
CA ALA A 237 8.74 17.70 -11.87
C ALA A 237 7.27 17.80 -11.42
N GLU A 238 7.04 17.82 -10.11
CA GLU A 238 5.71 18.09 -9.58
C GLU A 238 5.34 19.57 -9.64
N TYR A 239 4.04 19.89 -9.67
CA TYR A 239 3.59 21.27 -9.79
C TYR A 239 3.64 21.97 -8.43
N PHE A 240 4.62 22.84 -8.22
CA PHE A 240 4.84 23.42 -6.88
C PHE A 240 3.84 24.51 -6.44
N SER A 241 2.99 25.01 -7.34
CA SER A 241 1.99 26.04 -7.02
C SER A 241 0.59 25.44 -6.90
N ALA A 242 -0.31 26.12 -6.20
CA ALA A 242 -1.73 25.76 -6.12
C ALA A 242 -2.57 26.78 -6.89
N ASP A 243 -2.38 26.85 -8.21
CA ASP A 243 -3.07 27.80 -9.08
C ASP A 243 -4.43 27.23 -9.55
N PRO A 244 -5.55 27.93 -9.35
CA PRO A 244 -6.86 27.50 -9.85
C PRO A 244 -7.02 27.75 -11.37
N ASP A 245 -6.20 28.62 -11.96
CA ASP A 245 -6.26 28.95 -13.39
C ASP A 245 -5.27 28.10 -14.19
N ILE A 246 -5.72 26.90 -14.56
CA ILE A 246 -4.97 25.92 -15.33
C ILE A 246 -4.48 26.48 -16.68
N ALA A 247 -5.26 27.35 -17.32
CA ALA A 247 -4.87 27.97 -18.59
C ALA A 247 -3.69 28.93 -18.39
N ALA A 248 -3.72 29.72 -17.31
CA ALA A 248 -2.61 30.59 -16.96
C ALA A 248 -1.38 29.82 -16.46
N VAL A 249 -1.56 28.69 -15.76
CA VAL A 249 -0.44 27.77 -15.43
C VAL A 249 0.28 27.37 -16.70
N ARG A 250 -0.46 26.82 -17.67
CA ARG A 250 0.09 26.37 -18.94
C ARG A 250 0.77 27.50 -19.71
N ALA A 251 0.12 28.67 -19.79
CA ALA A 251 0.69 29.83 -20.45
C ALA A 251 2.04 30.24 -19.82
N ARG A 252 2.12 30.34 -18.49
CA ARG A 252 3.36 30.73 -17.78
C ARG A 252 4.48 29.69 -17.91
N THR A 253 4.16 28.40 -17.91
CA THR A 253 5.16 27.33 -18.01
C THR A 253 5.65 27.13 -19.44
N GLU A 254 4.86 27.51 -20.45
CA GLU A 254 5.25 27.44 -21.87
C GLU A 254 5.89 28.73 -22.42
N GLN A 255 5.55 29.92 -21.91
CA GLN A 255 5.93 31.22 -22.51
C GLN A 255 7.40 31.64 -22.32
N ALA A 256 8.17 30.98 -21.47
CA ALA A 256 9.57 31.33 -21.27
C ALA A 256 10.46 30.72 -22.35
N GLU A 257 10.98 31.55 -23.28
CA GLU A 257 11.93 31.11 -24.30
C GLU A 257 13.27 30.62 -23.72
N LYS A 258 13.60 31.04 -22.49
CA LYS A 258 14.83 30.66 -21.77
C LYS A 258 14.50 30.26 -20.33
N LEU A 259 15.16 29.21 -19.85
CA LEU A 259 15.18 28.88 -18.43
C LEU A 259 16.10 29.89 -17.72
N GLU A 260 15.67 30.48 -16.61
CA GLU A 260 16.46 31.43 -15.83
C GLU A 260 16.69 30.89 -14.41
N ALA A 261 17.96 30.79 -14.00
CA ALA A 261 18.30 30.28 -12.67
C ALA A 261 17.95 31.30 -11.58
N LYS A 262 17.06 30.93 -10.65
CA LYS A 262 16.73 31.72 -9.45
C LYS A 262 17.20 31.08 -8.12
N GLY A 263 17.80 29.90 -8.18
CA GLY A 263 18.34 29.16 -7.01
C GLY A 263 18.43 27.64 -7.24
N TYR A 264 18.92 26.91 -6.25
CA TYR A 264 19.10 25.44 -6.29
C TYR A 264 17.76 24.67 -6.34
N PHE A 265 16.67 25.23 -5.82
CA PHE A 265 15.30 24.69 -5.87
C PHE A 265 14.34 25.69 -6.54
N ASP A 266 14.57 26.03 -7.82
CA ASP A 266 13.63 26.90 -8.53
C ASP A 266 12.47 26.09 -9.14
N ALA A 267 11.36 26.08 -8.40
CA ALA A 267 10.09 25.49 -8.82
C ALA A 267 9.62 25.96 -10.20
N ASN A 268 9.86 27.23 -10.56
CA ASN A 268 9.42 27.76 -11.85
C ASN A 268 10.20 27.12 -13.00
N SER A 269 11.52 27.03 -12.88
CA SER A 269 12.36 26.39 -13.89
C SER A 269 12.06 24.90 -14.05
N MET A 270 11.79 24.18 -12.96
CA MET A 270 11.39 22.76 -13.02
C MET A 270 10.03 22.56 -13.71
N ASN A 271 9.07 23.43 -13.40
CA ASN A 271 7.76 23.42 -14.05
C ASN A 271 7.87 23.73 -15.55
N GLN A 272 8.69 24.72 -15.92
CA GLN A 272 8.95 25.11 -17.31
C GLN A 272 9.69 24.00 -18.08
N TRP A 273 10.71 23.39 -17.47
CA TRP A 273 11.42 22.26 -18.08
C TRP A 273 10.45 21.13 -18.40
N SER A 274 9.59 20.77 -17.43
CA SER A 274 8.59 19.71 -17.58
C SER A 274 7.57 20.02 -18.67
N ALA A 275 7.05 21.25 -18.70
CA ALA A 275 6.12 21.73 -19.73
C ALA A 275 6.69 21.61 -21.15
N ARG A 276 7.93 22.06 -21.34
CA ARG A 276 8.63 22.00 -22.61
C ARG A 276 8.94 20.56 -23.02
N PHE A 277 9.30 19.71 -22.06
CA PHE A 277 9.53 18.29 -22.30
C PHE A 277 8.25 17.58 -22.77
N ILE A 278 7.12 17.83 -22.09
CA ILE A 278 5.80 17.28 -22.48
C ILE A 278 5.45 17.68 -23.92
N LYS A 279 5.62 18.96 -24.26
CA LYS A 279 5.34 19.49 -25.60
C LYS A 279 6.24 18.87 -26.67
N ALA A 280 7.54 18.78 -26.40
CA ALA A 280 8.49 18.18 -27.34
C ALA A 280 8.27 16.65 -27.52
N MET A 281 7.67 15.99 -26.53
CA MET A 281 7.31 14.58 -26.57
C MET A 281 5.97 14.29 -27.26
N GLU A 282 5.20 15.29 -27.70
CA GLU A 282 3.82 15.13 -28.22
C GLU A 282 3.67 13.99 -29.22
N SER A 283 4.62 13.84 -30.15
CA SER A 283 4.60 12.79 -31.17
C SER A 283 4.67 11.36 -30.60
N GLN A 284 5.17 11.18 -29.38
CA GLN A 284 5.34 9.88 -28.72
C GLN A 284 4.48 9.68 -27.47
N LEU A 285 3.69 10.67 -27.03
CA LEU A 285 2.90 10.53 -25.81
C LEU A 285 1.84 9.42 -25.89
N HIS A 286 1.45 8.98 -27.09
CA HIS A 286 0.61 7.80 -27.27
C HIS A 286 1.28 6.48 -26.84
N ASN A 287 2.62 6.42 -26.86
CA ASN A 287 3.42 5.29 -26.38
C ASN A 287 3.74 5.37 -24.87
N VAL A 288 3.60 6.56 -24.27
CA VAL A 288 3.80 6.79 -22.84
C VAL A 288 2.53 6.42 -22.08
N SER A 289 2.67 5.53 -21.11
CA SER A 289 1.55 5.04 -20.28
C SER A 289 1.49 5.65 -18.88
N HIS A 290 2.64 6.14 -18.39
CA HIS A 290 2.80 6.63 -17.03
C HIS A 290 3.47 8.00 -17.00
N VAL A 291 3.17 8.76 -15.96
CA VAL A 291 3.93 9.94 -15.53
C VAL A 291 4.68 9.55 -14.26
N ILE A 292 5.94 9.96 -14.17
CA ILE A 292 6.84 9.59 -13.09
C ILE A 292 7.12 10.80 -12.22
N TYR A 293 7.05 10.60 -10.91
CA TYR A 293 7.37 11.60 -9.90
C TYR A 293 8.31 11.04 -8.84
N HIS A 294 9.20 11.92 -8.36
CA HIS A 294 9.95 11.74 -7.12
C HIS A 294 9.39 12.67 -6.06
N THR A 295 9.23 12.16 -4.84
CA THR A 295 8.42 12.85 -3.83
C THR A 295 9.12 12.92 -2.48
N TYR A 296 9.45 14.13 -2.05
CA TYR A 296 10.13 14.41 -0.80
C TYR A 296 9.36 15.46 0.01
N GLY A 297 9.45 15.40 1.33
CA GLY A 297 8.87 16.41 2.22
C GLY A 297 7.48 16.01 2.71
N ALA A 298 7.38 15.71 4.01
CA ALA A 298 6.11 15.45 4.69
C ALA A 298 5.74 16.56 5.71
N ASP A 299 6.65 17.49 6.03
CA ASP A 299 6.47 18.57 7.05
C ASP A 299 5.46 19.64 6.66
N ALA A 300 5.29 19.81 5.36
CA ALA A 300 4.66 20.94 4.74
C ALA A 300 3.73 20.42 3.64
N PRO A 301 3.05 21.30 2.87
CA PRO A 301 2.29 20.88 1.71
C PRO A 301 3.20 20.43 0.55
N PHE A 302 4.17 19.57 0.83
CA PHE A 302 5.14 18.99 -0.08
C PHE A 302 4.70 17.61 -0.56
N SER A 303 5.55 16.98 -1.37
CA SER A 303 5.21 15.87 -2.25
C SER A 303 4.82 14.58 -1.52
N ALA A 304 5.39 14.30 -0.35
CA ALA A 304 5.10 13.09 0.43
C ALA A 304 3.86 13.25 1.34
N THR A 305 2.82 13.92 0.81
CA THR A 305 1.52 14.16 1.44
C THR A 305 0.40 14.10 0.39
N TYR A 306 -0.86 14.24 0.80
CA TYR A 306 -1.96 14.37 -0.18
C TYR A 306 -1.84 15.65 -1.06
N TRP A 307 -1.05 16.66 -0.64
CA TRP A 307 -0.72 17.79 -1.52
C TRP A 307 0.03 17.35 -2.77
N GLY A 308 0.95 16.38 -2.67
CA GLY A 308 1.65 15.81 -3.83
C GLY A 308 0.67 15.28 -4.89
N ILE A 309 -0.29 14.45 -4.47
CA ILE A 309 -1.33 13.93 -5.37
C ILE A 309 -2.10 15.05 -6.08
N ARG A 310 -2.48 16.11 -5.35
CA ARG A 310 -3.15 17.28 -5.95
C ARG A 310 -2.26 17.95 -7.00
N ARG A 311 -0.97 18.12 -6.72
CA ARG A 311 0.00 18.70 -7.66
C ARG A 311 0.17 17.86 -8.93
N TYR A 312 0.16 16.53 -8.80
CA TYR A 312 0.23 15.62 -9.96
C TYR A 312 -1.00 15.77 -10.85
N ARG A 313 -2.20 15.79 -10.25
CA ARG A 313 -3.46 15.99 -10.96
C ARG A 313 -3.51 17.35 -11.67
N LEU A 314 -3.08 18.43 -11.00
CA LEU A 314 -2.98 19.77 -11.61
C LEU A 314 -2.08 19.77 -12.85
N PHE A 315 -0.93 19.07 -12.81
CA PHE A 315 -0.08 18.94 -13.99
C PHE A 315 -0.79 18.19 -15.13
N THR A 316 -1.48 17.09 -14.84
CA THR A 316 -2.23 16.36 -15.87
C THR A 316 -3.43 17.13 -16.42
N ASP A 317 -4.03 18.01 -15.63
CA ASP A 317 -5.12 18.90 -16.08
C ASP A 317 -4.60 20.02 -16.98
N ALA A 318 -3.42 20.56 -16.68
CA ALA A 318 -2.74 21.57 -17.52
C ALA A 318 -2.28 21.02 -18.88
N TYR A 319 -1.99 19.73 -18.95
CA TYR A 319 -1.53 19.04 -20.16
C TYR A 319 -2.46 17.87 -20.50
N PRO A 320 -3.59 18.11 -21.19
CA PRO A 320 -4.61 17.09 -21.48
C PRO A 320 -4.08 15.81 -22.16
N GLN A 321 -2.97 15.91 -22.88
CA GLN A 321 -2.26 14.76 -23.47
C GLN A 321 -1.72 13.76 -22.43
N LEU A 322 -1.61 14.17 -21.16
CA LEU A 322 -1.26 13.32 -20.02
C LEU A 322 -2.50 12.76 -19.29
N LYS A 323 -3.70 13.23 -19.62
CA LYS A 323 -4.94 12.81 -18.96
C LYS A 323 -5.13 11.30 -19.08
N GLY A 324 -5.48 10.66 -17.96
CA GLY A 324 -5.73 9.22 -17.90
C GLY A 324 -4.48 8.35 -17.82
N LYS A 325 -3.27 8.92 -17.96
CA LYS A 325 -2.03 8.21 -17.66
C LYS A 325 -1.94 7.94 -16.16
N LYS A 326 -1.34 6.80 -15.79
CA LYS A 326 -1.12 6.43 -14.38
C LYS A 326 0.14 7.09 -13.84
N PHE A 327 0.30 7.10 -12.52
CA PHE A 327 1.47 7.65 -11.84
C PHE A 327 2.34 6.53 -11.29
N TRP A 328 3.64 6.62 -11.54
CA TRP A 328 4.64 5.92 -10.75
C TRP A 328 5.38 6.91 -9.87
N ILE A 329 5.41 6.61 -8.58
CA ILE A 329 6.22 7.32 -7.61
C ILE A 329 7.51 6.52 -7.42
N THR A 330 8.42 6.65 -8.37
CA THR A 330 9.64 5.81 -8.46
C THR A 330 10.64 6.10 -7.35
N GLU A 331 10.44 7.18 -6.58
CA GLU A 331 11.24 7.49 -5.41
C GLU A 331 10.43 8.34 -4.43
N TRP A 332 10.35 7.94 -3.17
CA TRP A 332 9.80 8.79 -2.12
C TRP A 332 10.45 8.59 -0.76
N ARG A 333 10.46 9.63 0.06
CA ARG A 333 10.84 9.58 1.49
C ARG A 333 10.33 10.84 2.20
N ASP A 334 10.36 10.82 3.53
CA ASP A 334 9.84 11.91 4.34
C ASP A 334 10.57 13.24 4.08
N ARG A 335 11.90 13.24 3.88
CA ARG A 335 12.71 14.43 3.49
C ARG A 335 13.96 14.06 2.69
N SER A 336 14.46 14.99 1.87
CA SER A 336 15.62 14.77 1.00
C SER A 336 16.97 14.75 1.76
N ASP A 337 17.14 15.60 2.75
CA ASP A 337 18.44 15.79 3.42
C ASP A 337 18.39 15.41 4.91
N GLU A 338 17.48 14.52 5.29
CA GLU A 338 17.40 14.04 6.67
C GLU A 338 18.60 13.16 7.03
N GLU A 339 19.07 13.30 8.27
CA GLU A 339 20.10 12.41 8.81
C GLU A 339 19.56 10.97 8.81
N VAL A 340 20.34 10.03 8.27
CA VAL A 340 20.01 8.59 8.20
C VAL A 340 19.39 8.03 9.51
N PRO A 341 19.87 8.38 10.72
CA PRO A 341 19.26 7.89 11.94
C PRO A 341 17.80 8.26 12.17
N SER A 342 17.33 9.41 11.67
CA SER A 342 15.93 9.84 11.87
C SER A 342 14.94 8.79 11.37
N HIS A 343 15.24 8.12 10.27
CA HIS A 343 14.38 7.11 9.68
C HIS A 343 14.44 5.73 10.36
N MET A 344 15.36 5.52 11.32
CA MET A 344 15.44 4.30 12.14
C MET A 344 14.46 4.31 13.31
N ARG A 345 13.66 5.36 13.44
CA ARG A 345 12.65 5.50 14.49
C ARG A 345 11.34 4.87 14.03
N PHE A 346 10.59 4.36 15.00
CA PHE A 346 9.29 3.75 14.71
C PHE A 346 8.26 4.81 14.28
N ARG A 347 8.40 6.05 14.71
CA ARG A 347 7.52 7.15 14.34
C ARG A 347 7.48 7.43 12.83
N GLU A 348 8.63 7.31 12.18
CA GLU A 348 8.79 7.41 10.74
C GLU A 348 8.15 6.21 10.04
N THR A 349 8.19 5.03 10.67
CA THR A 349 7.46 3.84 10.17
C THR A 349 5.95 4.09 10.18
N LEU A 350 5.42 4.73 11.22
CA LEU A 350 4.01 5.14 11.28
C LEU A 350 3.66 6.15 10.18
N ASN A 351 4.44 7.22 10.03
CA ASN A 351 4.21 8.21 8.97
C ASN A 351 4.23 7.58 7.56
N LYS A 352 5.26 6.79 7.27
CA LYS A 352 5.40 6.08 5.99
C LYS A 352 4.23 5.15 5.73
N SER A 353 3.80 4.38 6.73
CA SER A 353 2.67 3.46 6.61
C SER A 353 1.36 4.21 6.35
N ALA A 354 1.14 5.31 7.07
CA ALA A 354 -0.02 6.19 6.89
C ALA A 354 -0.07 6.78 5.47
N PHE A 355 1.06 7.31 4.98
CA PHE A 355 1.19 7.79 3.60
C PHE A 355 0.91 6.69 2.58
N MET A 356 1.46 5.48 2.77
CA MET A 356 1.22 4.35 1.87
C MET A 356 -0.26 3.95 1.80
N LEU A 357 -0.99 3.89 2.93
CA LEU A 357 -2.43 3.60 2.91
C LEU A 357 -3.20 4.62 2.06
N MET A 358 -2.88 5.91 2.21
CA MET A 358 -3.48 6.98 1.40
C MET A 358 -3.17 6.81 -0.09
N MET A 359 -1.91 6.49 -0.43
CA MET A 359 -1.47 6.30 -1.82
C MET A 359 -2.10 5.06 -2.47
N ILE A 360 -2.24 3.96 -1.74
CA ILE A 360 -2.93 2.75 -2.22
C ILE A 360 -4.37 3.07 -2.61
N ALA A 361 -5.05 3.94 -1.85
CA ALA A 361 -6.43 4.33 -2.14
C ALA A 361 -6.60 5.18 -3.41
N GLN A 362 -5.52 5.80 -3.93
CA GLN A 362 -5.60 6.66 -5.12
C GLN A 362 -5.67 5.82 -6.41
N PRO A 363 -6.71 5.94 -7.26
CA PRO A 363 -6.87 5.10 -8.45
C PRO A 363 -5.82 5.35 -9.55
N GLU A 364 -5.15 6.48 -9.54
CA GLU A 364 -4.12 6.86 -10.52
C GLU A 364 -2.74 6.27 -10.21
N ILE A 365 -2.48 5.88 -8.96
CA ILE A 365 -1.18 5.33 -8.54
C ILE A 365 -1.03 3.89 -9.03
N ASP A 366 -0.04 3.62 -9.88
CA ASP A 366 0.30 2.28 -10.36
C ASP A 366 1.54 1.69 -9.68
N GLY A 367 2.28 2.47 -8.92
CA GLY A 367 3.46 1.97 -8.19
C GLY A 367 4.12 3.08 -7.39
N MET A 368 4.71 2.73 -6.25
CA MET A 368 5.49 3.63 -5.42
C MET A 368 6.67 2.91 -4.75
N ASN A 369 7.83 3.55 -4.72
CA ASN A 369 9.09 2.99 -4.25
C ASN A 369 9.69 3.85 -3.13
N LEU A 370 9.72 3.31 -1.92
CA LEU A 370 10.36 3.97 -0.76
C LEU A 370 11.87 3.99 -0.94
N HIS A 371 12.46 5.18 -0.81
CA HIS A 371 13.89 5.40 -0.90
C HIS A 371 14.60 5.10 0.43
N GLU A 372 15.61 4.22 0.50
CA GLU A 372 16.03 3.21 -0.48
C GLU A 372 16.00 1.79 0.13
N PHE A 373 16.24 0.78 -0.70
CA PHE A 373 16.11 -0.63 -0.31
C PHE A 373 17.17 -1.06 0.71
N ARG A 374 18.40 -0.55 0.59
CA ARG A 374 19.60 -1.00 1.30
C ARG A 374 20.05 -0.09 2.46
N CYS A 375 19.33 1.00 2.69
CA CYS A 375 19.67 1.92 3.74
C CYS A 375 19.00 1.50 5.05
N GLN A 376 19.67 1.83 6.16
CA GLN A 376 19.13 1.67 7.52
C GLN A 376 17.76 2.36 7.70
N THR A 377 17.41 3.29 6.80
CA THR A 377 16.18 4.09 6.76
C THR A 377 14.97 3.39 6.13
N GLY A 378 15.22 2.27 5.44
CA GLY A 378 14.27 1.56 4.58
C GLY A 378 14.14 0.09 4.90
N SER A 379 14.39 -0.77 3.90
CA SER A 379 14.01 -2.18 3.96
C SER A 379 15.05 -3.07 4.67
N LEU A 380 16.34 -2.82 4.41
CA LEU A 380 17.47 -3.60 4.92
C LEU A 380 18.56 -2.66 5.46
N ALA A 381 19.08 -2.98 6.65
CA ALA A 381 20.40 -2.55 7.04
C ALA A 381 21.41 -3.53 6.44
N TRP A 382 22.36 -3.01 5.67
CA TRP A 382 23.39 -3.80 5.02
C TRP A 382 24.74 -3.64 5.72
N SER A 383 25.37 -4.74 6.12
CA SER A 383 26.76 -4.78 6.59
C SER A 383 27.66 -5.32 5.48
N PHE A 384 28.55 -4.47 4.97
CA PHE A 384 29.51 -4.86 3.94
C PHE A 384 30.78 -5.38 4.59
N TRP A 385 31.25 -6.55 4.15
CA TRP A 385 32.57 -7.04 4.54
C TRP A 385 33.66 -6.33 3.73
N ASN A 386 34.57 -5.64 4.43
CA ASN A 386 35.75 -5.04 3.83
C ASN A 386 36.94 -5.98 4.01
N ASP A 387 37.33 -6.63 2.92
CA ASP A 387 38.44 -7.58 2.91
C ASP A 387 39.81 -6.98 3.22
N LYS A 388 40.00 -5.67 3.00
CA LYS A 388 41.27 -4.99 3.28
C LYS A 388 41.46 -4.75 4.77
N ASP A 389 40.40 -4.27 5.42
CA ASP A 389 40.44 -3.88 6.82
C ASP A 389 39.93 -4.98 7.75
N LYS A 390 39.49 -6.11 7.19
CA LYS A 390 38.92 -7.28 7.89
C LYS A 390 37.84 -6.86 8.90
N THR A 391 36.98 -5.93 8.48
CA THR A 391 35.88 -5.38 9.28
C THR A 391 34.58 -5.41 8.49
N GLY A 392 33.47 -5.67 9.19
CA GLY A 392 32.14 -5.36 8.68
C GLY A 392 31.76 -3.94 9.05
N ASN A 393 31.05 -3.25 8.15
CA ASN A 393 30.51 -1.93 8.44
C ASN A 393 29.07 -1.82 7.93
N TRP A 394 28.19 -1.32 8.80
CA TRP A 394 26.83 -0.98 8.44
C TRP A 394 26.82 0.24 7.55
N SER A 395 26.33 0.06 6.33
CA SER A 395 26.23 1.11 5.34
C SER A 395 25.34 2.25 5.81
N VAL A 396 25.84 3.46 5.64
CA VAL A 396 25.03 4.68 5.66
C VAL A 396 24.95 5.26 4.25
N GLN A 397 23.76 5.68 3.85
CA GLN A 397 23.49 6.08 2.48
C GLN A 397 24.27 7.34 2.04
N TRP A 398 24.54 8.26 2.97
CA TRP A 398 25.16 9.55 2.68
C TRP A 398 26.41 9.73 3.53
N MET A 399 27.54 10.08 2.91
CA MET A 399 28.79 10.41 3.61
C MET A 399 28.64 11.57 4.61
N ASN A 400 27.62 12.43 4.43
CA ASN A 400 27.30 13.52 5.36
C ASN A 400 26.56 13.04 6.64
N GLY A 401 26.09 11.79 6.68
CA GLY A 401 25.42 11.18 7.84
C GLY A 401 26.39 10.65 8.91
N GLY A 402 27.70 10.86 8.74
CA GLY A 402 28.77 10.30 9.56
C GLY A 402 29.46 9.10 8.89
N PRO A 403 30.55 8.58 9.49
CA PRO A 403 31.22 7.39 9.00
C PRO A 403 30.28 6.17 9.08
N ASP A 404 30.51 5.17 8.23
CA ASP A 404 29.87 3.85 8.37
C ASP A 404 30.06 3.35 9.81
N ARG A 405 29.03 2.70 10.37
CA ARG A 405 29.12 2.20 11.75
C ARG A 405 29.80 0.83 11.75
N PRO A 406 30.79 0.60 12.63
CA PRO A 406 31.41 -0.71 12.74
C PRO A 406 30.36 -1.76 13.09
N ASP A 407 30.42 -2.87 12.37
CA ASP A 407 29.65 -4.05 12.67
C ASP A 407 30.43 -4.93 13.65
N TYR A 408 30.17 -4.75 14.94
CA TYR A 408 30.91 -5.43 16.01
C TYR A 408 30.73 -6.95 16.03
N ASP A 409 29.66 -7.48 15.43
CA ASP A 409 29.44 -8.93 15.33
C ASP A 409 29.77 -9.47 13.92
N SER A 410 30.55 -8.74 13.14
CA SER A 410 30.99 -9.21 11.83
C SER A 410 31.79 -10.51 11.95
N VAL A 411 31.43 -11.52 11.15
CA VAL A 411 32.05 -12.87 11.18
C VAL A 411 32.89 -13.17 9.93
N GLY A 412 33.31 -12.14 9.19
CA GLY A 412 34.11 -12.34 7.97
C GLY A 412 33.34 -12.36 6.66
N GLU A 413 32.05 -12.00 6.69
CA GLU A 413 31.17 -12.00 5.52
C GLU A 413 30.15 -10.86 5.57
N SER A 414 29.60 -10.51 4.41
CA SER A 414 28.49 -9.55 4.29
C SER A 414 27.24 -10.12 4.95
N ARG A 415 26.47 -9.28 5.65
CA ARG A 415 25.20 -9.68 6.27
C ARG A 415 24.12 -8.61 6.14
N VAL A 416 22.87 -9.05 6.15
CA VAL A 416 21.69 -8.16 6.03
C VAL A 416 20.78 -8.30 7.24
N HIS A 417 20.33 -7.17 7.76
CA HIS A 417 19.30 -7.10 8.79
C HIS A 417 18.07 -6.43 8.20
N ILE A 418 16.89 -6.86 8.61
CA ILE A 418 15.65 -6.18 8.20
C ILE A 418 15.65 -4.81 8.89
N GLY A 419 15.33 -3.75 8.16
CA GLY A 419 15.19 -2.38 8.67
C GLY A 419 13.87 -2.17 9.43
N SER A 420 13.72 -0.99 10.05
CA SER A 420 12.55 -0.62 10.86
C SER A 420 11.24 -0.71 10.08
N MET A 421 11.25 -0.28 8.82
CA MET A 421 10.09 -0.27 7.93
C MET A 421 9.71 -1.67 7.40
N GLY A 422 10.64 -2.63 7.45
CA GLY A 422 10.48 -3.95 6.82
C GLY A 422 9.21 -4.70 7.25
N PRO A 423 8.96 -4.92 8.56
CA PRO A 423 7.77 -5.63 9.01
C PRO A 423 6.45 -4.94 8.63
N ALA A 424 6.40 -3.60 8.75
CA ALA A 424 5.21 -2.84 8.35
C ALA A 424 4.93 -3.00 6.84
N MET A 425 5.97 -2.87 6.00
CA MET A 425 5.86 -3.11 4.56
C MET A 425 5.43 -4.54 4.27
N GLN A 426 5.98 -5.55 4.96
CA GLN A 426 5.60 -6.96 4.79
C GLN A 426 4.11 -7.18 5.07
N LEU A 427 3.59 -6.65 6.18
CA LEU A 427 2.17 -6.78 6.57
C LEU A 427 1.26 -6.25 5.46
N MET A 428 1.52 -5.03 4.99
CA MET A 428 0.74 -4.40 3.92
C MET A 428 0.88 -5.16 2.60
N VAL A 429 2.11 -5.38 2.12
CA VAL A 429 2.38 -5.99 0.82
C VAL A 429 1.82 -7.41 0.70
N GLU A 430 2.06 -8.28 1.68
CA GLU A 430 1.59 -9.67 1.58
C GLU A 430 0.05 -9.76 1.72
N SER A 431 -0.58 -8.81 2.43
CA SER A 431 -2.04 -8.70 2.48
C SER A 431 -2.61 -8.19 1.15
N LEU A 432 -2.06 -7.13 0.55
CA LEU A 432 -2.51 -6.60 -0.75
C LEU A 432 -2.39 -7.61 -1.89
N ARG A 433 -1.36 -8.47 -1.86
CA ARG A 433 -1.21 -9.56 -2.84
C ARG A 433 -2.36 -10.58 -2.80
N ARG A 434 -2.93 -10.81 -1.62
CA ARG A 434 -4.02 -11.79 -1.41
C ARG A 434 -5.39 -11.14 -1.53
N ASN A 435 -5.48 -9.88 -1.12
CA ASN A 435 -6.69 -9.09 -1.03
C ASN A 435 -6.54 -7.80 -1.86
N PRO A 436 -6.48 -7.88 -3.22
CA PRO A 436 -6.10 -6.75 -4.07
C PRO A 436 -7.23 -5.76 -4.35
N LEU A 437 -8.49 -6.10 -4.04
CA LEU A 437 -9.62 -5.21 -4.29
C LEU A 437 -9.70 -4.18 -3.16
N VAL A 438 -9.43 -2.90 -3.46
CA VAL A 438 -9.56 -1.80 -2.50
C VAL A 438 -11.03 -1.40 -2.43
N MET A 439 -11.59 -1.43 -1.22
CA MET A 439 -13.01 -1.21 -0.98
C MET A 439 -13.29 0.15 -0.36
N ASP A 440 -12.45 0.60 0.58
CA ASP A 440 -12.62 1.88 1.27
C ASP A 440 -11.32 2.35 1.92
N PHE A 441 -11.27 3.63 2.28
CA PHE A 441 -10.20 4.26 3.03
C PHE A 441 -10.78 5.30 3.99
N GLY A 442 -10.23 5.43 5.20
CA GLY A 442 -10.69 6.40 6.16
C GLY A 442 -9.74 6.61 7.32
N SER A 443 -10.13 7.44 8.28
CA SER A 443 -9.42 7.60 9.55
C SER A 443 -10.38 7.92 10.67
N ASP A 444 -10.02 7.60 11.92
CA ASP A 444 -10.81 7.82 13.14
C ASP A 444 -11.29 9.27 13.28
N ASN A 445 -10.43 10.25 13.05
CA ASN A 445 -10.79 11.66 13.19
C ASN A 445 -11.68 12.20 12.05
N TYR A 446 -11.57 11.67 10.83
CA TYR A 446 -12.12 12.36 9.65
C TYR A 446 -13.34 11.72 9.00
N GLY A 447 -13.58 10.42 9.18
CA GLY A 447 -14.68 9.73 8.49
C GLY A 447 -14.18 8.78 7.39
N ALA A 448 -15.08 7.98 6.82
CA ALA A 448 -14.74 7.09 5.71
C ALA A 448 -14.91 7.83 4.38
N TYR A 449 -14.09 7.52 3.38
CA TYR A 449 -14.25 8.12 2.06
C TYR A 449 -15.60 7.74 1.44
N SER A 450 -16.06 6.50 1.67
CA SER A 450 -17.40 6.02 1.28
C SER A 450 -18.56 6.82 1.90
N GLU A 451 -18.32 7.52 3.01
CA GLU A 451 -19.30 8.39 3.69
C GLU A 451 -19.20 9.87 3.23
N GLY A 452 -18.40 10.14 2.19
CA GLY A 452 -18.18 11.49 1.67
C GLY A 452 -17.08 12.27 2.40
N CYS A 453 -16.33 11.62 3.30
CA CYS A 453 -15.31 12.27 4.11
C CYS A 453 -13.95 12.32 3.39
N SER A 454 -13.80 13.27 2.46
CA SER A 454 -12.58 13.42 1.67
C SER A 454 -11.33 13.84 2.47
N ASN A 455 -11.48 14.21 3.75
CA ASN A 455 -10.39 14.75 4.57
C ASN A 455 -9.49 13.68 5.21
N ALA A 456 -9.90 12.41 5.23
CA ALA A 456 -9.08 11.33 5.82
C ALA A 456 -7.68 11.19 5.20
N VAL A 457 -7.53 11.64 3.95
CA VAL A 457 -6.25 11.68 3.22
C VAL A 457 -5.22 12.64 3.85
N TRP A 458 -5.64 13.55 4.73
CA TRP A 458 -4.78 14.54 5.38
C TRP A 458 -4.17 14.07 6.70
N ALA A 459 -4.67 12.99 7.31
CA ALA A 459 -4.28 12.61 8.67
C ALA A 459 -2.78 12.33 8.83
N CYS A 460 -2.12 11.74 7.81
CA CYS A 460 -0.68 11.50 7.86
C CYS A 460 0.13 12.81 7.89
N SER A 461 -0.32 13.83 7.16
CA SER A 461 0.33 15.14 7.11
C SER A 461 0.20 15.88 8.44
N ASP A 462 -0.98 15.85 9.05
CA ASP A 462 -1.21 16.46 10.36
C ASP A 462 -0.35 15.79 11.45
N TYR A 463 -0.24 14.46 11.40
CA TYR A 463 0.63 13.70 12.30
C TYR A 463 2.08 14.12 12.14
N TYR A 464 2.63 14.08 10.92
CA TYR A 464 4.04 14.36 10.69
C TYR A 464 4.43 15.82 11.03
N ALA A 465 3.57 16.80 10.71
CA ALA A 465 3.78 18.18 11.14
C ALA A 465 3.89 18.27 12.68
N SER A 466 3.01 17.58 13.42
CA SER A 466 3.07 17.57 14.89
C SER A 466 4.30 16.85 15.47
N VAL A 467 4.82 15.83 14.77
CA VAL A 467 6.09 15.14 15.11
C VAL A 467 7.24 16.14 15.06
N ILE A 468 7.27 16.97 14.01
CA ILE A 468 8.33 17.96 13.81
C ILE A 468 8.27 19.03 14.90
N ASP A 469 7.08 19.58 15.15
CA ASP A 469 6.90 20.59 16.19
C ASP A 469 7.35 20.06 17.56
N TYR A 470 6.96 18.83 17.90
CA TYR A 470 7.39 18.15 19.12
C TYR A 470 8.93 18.06 19.20
N ARG A 471 9.59 17.59 18.13
CA ARG A 471 11.06 17.47 18.10
C ARG A 471 11.78 18.81 18.14
N GLN A 472 11.21 19.85 17.53
CA GLN A 472 11.73 21.21 17.66
C GLN A 472 11.62 21.69 19.13
N GLY A 473 10.56 21.31 19.83
CA GLY A 473 10.42 21.54 21.27
C GLY A 473 11.54 20.88 22.09
N ILE A 474 11.86 19.62 21.79
CA ILE A 474 12.98 18.88 22.43
C ILE A 474 14.29 19.62 22.18
N ARG A 475 14.57 19.99 20.92
CA ARG A 475 15.82 20.70 20.54
C ARG A 475 15.94 22.06 21.22
N LYS A 476 14.82 22.73 21.48
CA LYS A 476 14.76 24.00 22.22
C LYS A 476 14.81 23.81 23.75
N GLY A 477 14.87 22.57 24.24
CA GLY A 477 14.89 22.26 25.67
C GLY A 477 13.61 22.68 26.40
N LEU A 478 12.47 22.68 25.72
CA LEU A 478 11.21 23.03 26.35
C LEU A 478 10.87 22.03 27.46
N PRO A 479 10.32 22.49 28.60
CA PRO A 479 9.87 21.61 29.66
C PRO A 479 8.60 20.85 29.23
N PRO A 480 8.31 19.67 29.80
CA PRO A 480 7.22 18.78 29.36
C PRO A 480 5.85 19.45 29.22
N GLU A 481 5.50 20.37 30.11
CA GLU A 481 4.22 21.10 30.10
C GLU A 481 4.09 22.11 28.95
N LYS A 482 5.20 22.51 28.33
CA LYS A 482 5.26 23.39 27.15
C LYS A 482 5.58 22.64 25.86
N MET A 483 5.73 21.32 25.93
CA MET A 483 6.02 20.50 24.74
C MET A 483 4.81 20.52 23.79
N PRO A 484 5.03 20.76 22.49
CA PRO A 484 3.97 20.61 21.50
C PRO A 484 3.36 19.20 21.55
N LYS A 485 2.03 19.08 21.51
CA LYS A 485 1.39 17.78 21.52
C LYS A 485 1.46 17.12 20.14
N ILE A 486 1.69 15.82 20.17
CA ILE A 486 1.60 14.96 19.00
C ILE A 486 0.12 14.76 18.68
N LYS A 487 -0.30 15.11 17.47
CA LYS A 487 -1.67 14.89 17.00
C LYS A 487 -1.81 13.45 16.51
N GLY A 488 -2.47 12.58 17.26
CA GLY A 488 -2.73 11.20 16.84
C GLY A 488 -3.99 11.04 15.97
N ASP A 489 -3.99 10.01 15.13
CA ASP A 489 -5.16 9.51 14.39
C ASP A 489 -4.95 8.00 14.14
N CYS A 490 -6.02 7.28 13.82
CA CYS A 490 -5.93 5.91 13.33
C CYS A 490 -6.52 5.82 11.93
N GLN A 491 -5.65 5.70 10.92
CA GLN A 491 -6.06 5.50 9.52
C GLN A 491 -6.33 4.03 9.24
N TYR A 492 -7.25 3.76 8.31
CA TYR A 492 -7.53 2.42 7.83
C TYR A 492 -7.76 2.34 6.31
N LEU A 493 -7.43 1.18 5.76
CA LEU A 493 -7.71 0.77 4.38
C LEU A 493 -8.45 -0.57 4.43
N VAL A 494 -9.56 -0.68 3.70
CA VAL A 494 -10.32 -1.92 3.56
C VAL A 494 -10.02 -2.53 2.20
N THR A 495 -9.61 -3.80 2.20
CA THR A 495 -9.43 -4.59 0.98
C THR A 495 -10.10 -5.96 1.05
N CYS A 496 -10.28 -6.62 -0.08
CA CYS A 496 -10.76 -8.00 -0.13
C CYS A 496 -10.16 -8.78 -1.30
N ASP A 497 -10.25 -10.10 -1.23
CA ASP A 497 -9.88 -10.97 -2.33
C ASP A 497 -10.90 -10.88 -3.50
N LYS A 498 -10.53 -11.42 -4.67
CA LYS A 498 -11.40 -11.34 -5.86
C LYS A 498 -12.76 -12.02 -5.67
N SER A 499 -12.83 -13.05 -4.81
CA SER A 499 -14.08 -13.73 -4.51
C SER A 499 -14.89 -13.04 -3.39
N LYS A 500 -14.31 -12.03 -2.73
CA LYS A 500 -14.87 -11.33 -1.56
C LYS A 500 -15.22 -12.26 -0.39
N ASN A 501 -14.51 -13.37 -0.28
CA ASN A 501 -14.60 -14.34 0.80
C ASN A 501 -13.53 -14.11 1.86
N ILE A 502 -12.57 -13.21 1.62
CA ILE A 502 -11.60 -12.76 2.61
C ILE A 502 -11.55 -11.25 2.56
N TRP A 503 -11.80 -10.62 3.71
CA TRP A 503 -11.71 -9.18 3.89
C TRP A 503 -10.51 -8.87 4.76
N ALA A 504 -9.75 -7.83 4.41
CA ALA A 504 -8.62 -7.36 5.16
C ALA A 504 -8.78 -5.88 5.49
N LEU A 505 -8.50 -5.51 6.73
CA LEU A 505 -8.43 -4.13 7.18
C LEU A 505 -7.00 -3.86 7.62
N HIS A 506 -6.40 -2.83 7.05
CA HIS A 506 -5.05 -2.38 7.38
C HIS A 506 -5.19 -1.10 8.19
N TYR A 507 -4.62 -1.05 9.38
CA TYR A 507 -4.67 0.09 10.28
C TYR A 507 -3.27 0.64 10.52
N VAL A 508 -3.19 1.96 10.64
CA VAL A 508 -2.02 2.65 11.17
C VAL A 508 -2.50 3.52 12.33
N ASN A 509 -2.24 3.08 13.56
CA ASN A 509 -2.57 3.84 14.75
C ASN A 509 -1.38 4.71 15.15
N MET A 510 -1.52 6.00 14.90
CA MET A 510 -0.53 7.03 15.23
C MET A 510 -0.78 7.65 16.61
N ASN A 511 -1.80 7.20 17.34
CA ASN A 511 -1.98 7.53 18.75
C ASN A 511 -1.04 6.67 19.61
N PRO A 512 -0.52 7.21 20.72
CA PRO A 512 0.22 6.42 21.71
C PRO A 512 -0.65 5.39 22.43
N GLU A 513 -1.97 5.62 22.45
CA GLU A 513 -2.96 4.76 23.09
C GLU A 513 -3.69 3.88 22.08
N ASP A 514 -4.27 2.79 22.58
CA ASP A 514 -5.09 1.89 21.78
C ASP A 514 -6.39 2.56 21.29
N VAL A 515 -6.85 2.21 20.10
CA VAL A 515 -8.10 2.68 19.50
C VAL A 515 -9.01 1.49 19.20
N GLU A 516 -10.31 1.61 19.43
CA GLU A 516 -11.28 0.55 19.16
C GLU A 516 -12.14 0.87 17.93
N PHE A 517 -12.36 -0.16 17.10
CA PHE A 517 -13.29 -0.12 15.97
C PHE A 517 -14.31 -1.24 16.07
N ASP A 518 -15.57 -0.93 15.80
CA ASP A 518 -16.61 -1.92 15.53
C ASP A 518 -16.59 -2.24 14.02
N ILE A 519 -16.48 -3.51 13.65
CA ILE A 519 -16.58 -3.98 12.26
C ILE A 519 -17.93 -4.67 12.10
N VAL A 520 -18.72 -4.18 11.15
CA VAL A 520 -20.05 -4.70 10.85
C VAL A 520 -20.13 -5.09 9.39
N PHE A 521 -20.62 -6.29 9.11
CA PHE A 521 -20.88 -6.73 7.74
C PHE A 521 -22.32 -6.42 7.35
N ASN A 522 -22.49 -5.68 6.25
CA ASN A 522 -23.80 -5.46 5.65
C ASN A 522 -24.10 -6.57 4.63
N GLY A 523 -25.18 -7.30 4.88
CA GLY A 523 -25.68 -8.38 4.04
C GLY A 523 -25.68 -9.74 4.76
N HIS A 524 -26.23 -10.76 4.10
CA HIS A 524 -26.30 -12.11 4.66
C HIS A 524 -24.95 -12.83 4.51
N CYS A 525 -24.13 -12.80 5.56
CA CYS A 525 -22.89 -13.54 5.63
C CYS A 525 -22.62 -14.12 7.01
N ASP A 526 -21.72 -15.10 7.02
CA ASP A 526 -21.16 -15.72 8.21
C ASP A 526 -19.66 -15.44 8.26
N PRO A 527 -19.23 -14.37 8.96
CA PRO A 527 -17.82 -14.07 9.12
C PRO A 527 -17.20 -15.03 10.16
N GLY A 528 -16.00 -15.52 9.84
CA GLY A 528 -15.21 -16.35 10.74
C GLY A 528 -14.35 -15.52 11.69
N ALA A 529 -13.54 -16.19 12.52
CA ALA A 529 -12.66 -15.52 13.46
C ALA A 529 -11.61 -14.65 12.73
N PRO A 530 -11.38 -13.40 13.19
CA PRO A 530 -10.39 -12.52 12.58
C PRO A 530 -8.97 -12.94 12.96
N ASP A 531 -8.08 -12.97 11.98
CA ASP A 531 -6.63 -13.08 12.18
C ASP A 531 -6.02 -11.67 12.31
N ILE A 532 -5.45 -11.36 13.46
CA ILE A 532 -4.86 -10.05 13.74
C ILE A 532 -3.34 -10.20 13.76
N ARG A 533 -2.64 -9.33 13.03
CA ARG A 533 -1.18 -9.22 13.00
C ARG A 533 -0.78 -7.80 13.30
N VAL A 534 0.18 -7.62 14.19
CA VAL A 534 0.56 -6.32 14.72
C VAL A 534 2.08 -6.16 14.66
N THR A 535 2.50 -5.00 14.18
CA THR A 535 3.82 -4.40 14.43
C THR A 535 3.58 -3.15 15.28
N CYS A 536 4.15 -3.06 16.49
CA CYS A 536 3.96 -1.90 17.36
C CYS A 536 5.23 -1.52 18.13
N CYS A 537 5.25 -0.32 18.69
CA CYS A 537 6.34 0.16 19.55
C CYS A 537 5.77 0.86 20.79
N ASP A 538 6.40 0.65 21.95
CA ASP A 538 6.08 1.41 23.16
C ASP A 538 6.41 2.90 22.91
N GLU A 539 5.51 3.82 23.28
CA GLU A 539 5.67 5.26 23.06
C GLU A 539 7.03 5.78 23.57
N ARG A 540 7.55 5.22 24.66
CA ARG A 540 8.86 5.60 25.22
C ARG A 540 10.03 5.37 24.26
N PHE A 541 9.88 4.47 23.30
CA PHE A 541 10.88 4.12 22.30
C PHE A 541 10.51 4.57 20.89
N ALA A 542 9.35 5.22 20.68
CA ALA A 542 8.86 5.59 19.35
C ALA A 542 9.84 6.53 18.60
N ASP A 543 10.51 7.42 19.33
CA ASP A 543 11.53 8.36 18.81
C ASP A 543 12.98 7.87 19.00
N ALA A 544 13.21 6.67 19.52
CA ALA A 544 14.55 6.10 19.68
C ALA A 544 15.05 5.49 18.35
N HIS A 545 16.36 5.61 18.10
CA HIS A 545 16.99 5.03 16.92
C HIS A 545 17.24 3.53 17.15
N GLU A 546 16.69 2.67 16.30
CA GLU A 546 17.14 1.27 16.24
C GLU A 546 18.60 1.22 15.76
N ILE A 547 19.41 0.34 16.36
CA ILE A 547 20.81 0.14 15.96
C ILE A 547 20.88 -1.19 15.21
N ALA A 548 21.32 -1.15 13.95
CA ALA A 548 21.57 -2.36 13.17
C ALA A 548 22.55 -3.29 13.92
N GLY A 549 22.35 -4.61 13.80
CA GLY A 549 23.08 -5.60 14.62
C GLY A 549 22.35 -5.99 15.92
N PHE A 550 21.57 -5.09 16.52
CA PHE A 550 20.93 -5.31 17.82
C PHE A 550 19.43 -5.61 17.72
N GLY A 551 18.83 -6.02 18.85
CA GLY A 551 17.39 -6.28 18.95
C GLY A 551 16.53 -5.06 18.59
N ARG A 552 15.34 -5.33 18.07
CA ARG A 552 14.35 -4.30 17.69
C ARG A 552 13.69 -3.69 18.91
N LEU A 553 13.35 -2.41 18.81
CA LEU A 553 12.51 -1.72 19.79
C LEU A 553 11.02 -1.99 19.51
N SER A 554 10.71 -2.24 18.24
CA SER A 554 9.41 -2.72 17.79
C SER A 554 9.15 -4.19 18.17
N ARG A 555 7.88 -4.52 18.38
CA ARG A 555 7.38 -5.88 18.64
C ARG A 555 6.48 -6.34 17.51
N GLU A 556 6.55 -7.62 17.19
CA GLU A 556 5.72 -8.28 16.20
C GLU A 556 4.97 -9.44 16.86
N TYR A 557 3.66 -9.52 16.68
CA TYR A 557 2.86 -10.63 17.18
C TYR A 557 1.57 -10.81 16.36
N ALA A 558 0.93 -11.97 16.55
CA ALA A 558 -0.34 -12.29 15.91
C ALA A 558 -1.24 -13.08 16.86
N TYR A 559 -2.55 -12.92 16.73
CA TYR A 559 -3.54 -13.60 17.55
C TYR A 559 -4.89 -13.68 16.85
N GLN A 560 -5.75 -14.59 17.33
CA GLN A 560 -7.17 -14.65 17.00
C GLN A 560 -7.94 -14.34 18.29
N PRO A 561 -8.80 -13.30 18.33
CA PRO A 561 -9.65 -13.06 19.48
C PRO A 561 -10.75 -14.12 19.57
N TYR A 562 -11.21 -14.41 20.78
CA TYR A 562 -12.40 -15.24 20.99
C TYR A 562 -13.63 -14.56 20.37
N ALA A 563 -14.49 -15.33 19.70
CA ALA A 563 -15.72 -14.81 19.12
C ALA A 563 -16.68 -14.38 20.25
N VAL A 564 -17.11 -13.12 20.24
CA VAL A 564 -18.03 -12.56 21.26
C VAL A 564 -19.48 -12.59 20.77
N GLU A 565 -19.71 -12.35 19.48
CA GLU A 565 -21.03 -12.39 18.84
C GLU A 565 -20.87 -12.59 17.31
N ALA A 566 -21.83 -13.26 16.66
CA ALA A 566 -21.76 -13.52 15.22
C ALA A 566 -22.03 -12.23 14.41
N GLY A 567 -21.09 -11.82 13.55
CA GLY A 567 -21.32 -10.74 12.59
C GLY A 567 -20.87 -9.33 13.01
N LYS A 568 -20.49 -9.13 14.27
CA LYS A 568 -19.95 -7.86 14.78
C LYS A 568 -18.66 -8.10 15.56
N TYR A 569 -17.58 -7.43 15.17
CA TYR A 569 -16.30 -7.53 15.87
C TYR A 569 -15.92 -6.18 16.45
N ARG A 570 -15.66 -6.12 17.75
CA ARG A 570 -14.93 -5.00 18.34
C ARG A 570 -13.45 -5.33 18.34
N ILE A 571 -12.68 -4.62 17.54
CA ILE A 571 -11.24 -4.83 17.41
C ILE A 571 -10.51 -3.67 18.08
N LYS A 572 -9.57 -4.03 18.96
CA LYS A 572 -8.64 -3.09 19.58
C LYS A 572 -7.37 -3.02 18.75
N ILE A 573 -7.03 -1.82 18.28
CA ILE A 573 -5.83 -1.52 17.52
C ILE A 573 -4.81 -0.92 18.48
N PRO A 574 -3.66 -1.58 18.72
CA PRO A 574 -2.67 -1.12 19.68
C PRO A 574 -2.15 0.29 19.36
N GLY A 575 -1.79 1.06 20.38
CA GLY A 575 -1.07 2.33 20.23
C GLY A 575 0.23 2.15 19.47
N ASN A 576 0.62 3.17 18.69
CA ASN A 576 1.81 3.18 17.84
C ASN A 576 1.98 1.86 17.09
N SER A 577 1.03 1.56 16.19
CA SER A 577 1.04 0.28 15.50
C SER A 577 0.66 0.36 14.03
N VAL A 578 1.16 -0.63 13.30
CA VAL A 578 0.68 -1.04 11.98
C VAL A 578 0.03 -2.41 12.18
N THR A 579 -1.26 -2.52 11.85
CA THR A 579 -2.06 -3.72 12.14
C THR A 579 -2.77 -4.19 10.88
N THR A 580 -2.82 -5.49 10.65
CA THR A 580 -3.69 -6.10 9.64
C THR A 580 -4.67 -7.04 10.33
N VAL A 581 -5.95 -6.87 10.04
CA VAL A 581 -7.05 -7.74 10.49
C VAL A 581 -7.59 -8.46 9.25
N THR A 582 -7.54 -9.79 9.21
CA THR A 582 -8.07 -10.59 8.09
C THR A 582 -9.26 -11.41 8.56
N ILE A 583 -10.39 -11.29 7.88
CA ILE A 583 -11.65 -11.92 8.25
C ILE A 583 -12.11 -12.81 7.08
N PRO A 584 -12.13 -14.14 7.24
CA PRO A 584 -12.78 -15.01 6.28
C PRO A 584 -14.29 -14.81 6.37
N VAL A 585 -14.97 -14.76 5.23
CA VAL A 585 -16.40 -14.52 5.12
C VAL A 585 -17.01 -15.60 4.25
N ARG A 586 -17.96 -16.34 4.79
CA ARG A 586 -18.81 -17.23 4.00
C ARG A 586 -20.08 -16.48 3.65
N ARG A 587 -20.37 -16.33 2.35
CA ARG A 587 -21.67 -15.80 1.94
C ARG A 587 -22.73 -16.80 2.36
N GLY A 588 -23.69 -16.33 3.17
CA GLY A 588 -24.73 -17.19 3.71
C GLY A 588 -25.53 -17.75 2.55
N TRP A 589 -25.58 -19.08 2.45
CA TRP A 589 -26.67 -19.71 1.71
C TRP A 589 -27.97 -19.29 2.41
N MET A 590 -29.02 -18.94 1.64
CA MET A 590 -30.34 -18.59 2.19
C MET A 590 -30.81 -19.55 3.30
N TYR A 591 -30.40 -20.82 3.22
CA TYR A 591 -30.62 -21.85 4.23
C TYR A 591 -30.10 -21.49 5.64
N ASN A 592 -28.87 -20.99 5.78
CA ASN A 592 -28.30 -20.64 7.08
C ASN A 592 -28.93 -19.37 7.66
N SER A 593 -29.31 -18.43 6.79
CA SER A 593 -30.05 -17.23 7.19
C SER A 593 -31.47 -17.57 7.64
N ALA A 594 -32.14 -18.51 6.95
CA ALA A 594 -33.43 -19.04 7.37
C ALA A 594 -33.32 -19.79 8.71
N HIS A 595 -32.26 -20.60 8.91
CA HIS A 595 -32.01 -21.31 10.15
C HIS A 595 -31.80 -20.36 11.34
N ARG A 596 -31.01 -19.30 11.16
CA ARG A 596 -30.78 -18.29 12.22
C ARG A 596 -32.02 -17.43 12.50
N LEU A 597 -32.82 -17.10 11.48
CA LEU A 597 -34.12 -16.44 11.67
C LEU A 597 -35.09 -17.32 12.48
N LEU A 598 -35.07 -18.64 12.24
CA LEU A 598 -35.86 -19.61 13.00
C LEU A 598 -35.34 -19.78 14.44
N GLU A 599 -34.03 -19.78 14.65
CA GLU A 599 -33.44 -19.80 16.00
C GLU A 599 -33.73 -18.51 16.79
N ALA A 600 -33.63 -17.34 16.14
CA ALA A 600 -33.97 -16.06 16.77
C ALA A 600 -35.47 -15.95 17.10
N ALA A 601 -36.34 -16.49 16.25
CA ALA A 601 -37.78 -16.58 16.52
C ALA A 601 -38.11 -17.55 17.66
N ALA A 602 -37.28 -18.56 17.92
CA ALA A 602 -37.45 -19.50 19.02
C ALA A 602 -36.93 -18.97 20.38
N ILE A 603 -36.15 -17.88 20.39
CA ILE A 603 -35.57 -17.30 21.61
C ILE A 603 -36.48 -16.20 22.21
N HIS A 604 -37.45 -15.68 21.46
CA HIS A 604 -38.45 -14.72 21.95
C HIS A 604 -39.75 -15.42 22.39
N ASP A 605 -39.67 -16.23 23.43
CA ASP A 605 -40.82 -16.56 24.29
C ASP A 605 -40.67 -15.82 25.63
N GLU A 606 -40.88 -14.49 25.61
CA GLU A 606 -41.28 -13.76 26.82
C GLU A 606 -42.80 -13.52 26.81
N PRO A 607 -43.52 -13.84 27.90
CA PRO A 607 -44.97 -13.78 27.93
C PRO A 607 -45.46 -12.33 27.98
N PHE A 608 -46.29 -11.94 27.00
CA PHE A 608 -47.03 -10.67 27.02
C PHE A 608 -47.85 -10.48 28.31
N PRO A 609 -48.06 -9.24 28.78
CA PRO A 609 -48.59 -8.95 30.09
C PRO A 609 -50.06 -9.33 30.22
N GLN A 610 -50.39 -9.80 31.41
CA GLN A 610 -51.71 -10.24 31.84
C GLN A 610 -52.83 -9.25 31.47
N ARG A 611 -53.93 -9.79 30.91
CA ARG A 611 -55.27 -9.23 31.06
C ARG A 611 -56.24 -10.27 31.64
N PRO A 612 -57.29 -9.83 32.37
CA PRO A 612 -57.87 -10.62 33.46
C PRO A 612 -59.03 -11.54 33.03
N LYS A 613 -59.07 -12.70 33.71
CA LYS A 613 -60.18 -13.63 34.02
C LYS A 613 -61.43 -13.62 33.11
N CYS A 614 -61.73 -14.75 32.46
CA CYS A 614 -62.85 -15.63 32.82
C CYS A 614 -62.73 -17.00 32.12
N GLY A 615 -63.25 -18.05 32.76
CA GLY A 615 -62.79 -19.42 32.59
C GLY A 615 -63.20 -20.18 31.33
N ALA A 616 -62.38 -21.17 30.99
CA ALA A 616 -62.76 -22.51 30.56
C ALA A 616 -61.47 -23.37 30.45
N GLU A 617 -61.62 -24.65 30.77
CA GLU A 617 -60.58 -25.68 30.87
C GLU A 617 -59.83 -25.92 29.54
N GLN A 618 -58.53 -26.25 29.59
CA GLN A 618 -57.98 -27.59 29.30
C GLN A 618 -56.47 -27.60 29.00
N LYS A 619 -55.78 -28.41 29.81
CA LYS A 619 -54.68 -29.35 29.53
C LYS A 619 -53.46 -28.90 28.70
N ALA A 620 -52.32 -28.90 29.39
CA ALA A 620 -50.99 -29.01 28.83
C ALA A 620 -50.78 -30.37 28.17
N GLU A 621 -50.24 -30.43 26.95
CA GLU A 621 -49.51 -31.60 26.45
C GLU A 621 -48.33 -31.21 25.53
N ASP A 622 -47.25 -31.97 25.75
CA ASP A 622 -45.88 -31.93 25.25
C ASP A 622 -45.66 -31.77 23.73
N PHE A 623 -44.54 -31.12 23.36
CA PHE A 623 -43.92 -31.29 22.03
C PHE A 623 -42.58 -32.03 22.15
N ARG A 624 -42.49 -33.20 21.51
CA ARG A 624 -41.25 -33.98 21.30
C ARG A 624 -40.68 -33.71 19.91
N TYR A 625 -39.37 -33.47 19.84
CA TYR A 625 -38.60 -33.32 18.61
C TYR A 625 -38.06 -34.69 18.14
N TYR A 626 -38.23 -35.02 16.85
CA TYR A 626 -37.50 -36.12 16.20
C TYR A 626 -36.72 -35.55 15.02
N GLY A 627 -35.39 -35.67 15.08
CA GLY A 627 -34.50 -35.36 13.97
C GLY A 627 -34.41 -36.52 12.98
N ALA A 628 -34.38 -36.20 11.69
CA ALA A 628 -33.83 -37.05 10.65
C ALA A 628 -33.20 -36.18 9.54
N LEU A 629 -31.88 -36.32 9.41
CA LEU A 629 -31.07 -35.82 8.30
C LEU A 629 -31.25 -36.75 7.10
N ASP A 630 -31.83 -36.26 6.00
CA ASP A 630 -31.37 -36.58 4.63
C ASP A 630 -32.11 -35.74 3.55
N ARG A 631 -31.33 -34.96 2.80
CA ARG A 631 -31.54 -34.33 1.45
C ARG A 631 -32.89 -33.70 1.06
N TYR A 632 -33.88 -33.64 1.92
CA TYR A 632 -35.13 -32.91 1.75
C TYR A 632 -35.56 -32.37 3.11
N ALA A 633 -35.46 -31.06 3.34
CA ALA A 633 -36.09 -30.47 4.51
C ALA A 633 -37.61 -30.42 4.27
N LYS A 634 -38.36 -31.34 4.90
CA LYS A 634 -39.81 -31.27 5.01
C LYS A 634 -40.16 -30.71 6.38
N LEU A 635 -40.65 -29.48 6.43
CA LEU A 635 -41.15 -28.87 7.64
C LEU A 635 -42.67 -29.00 7.68
N LYS A 636 -43.17 -29.73 8.68
CA LYS A 636 -44.59 -29.85 8.98
C LYS A 636 -44.93 -28.87 10.10
N VAL A 637 -45.78 -27.89 9.82
CA VAL A 637 -46.36 -27.03 10.85
C VAL A 637 -47.77 -27.54 11.15
N VAL A 638 -47.99 -27.95 12.40
CA VAL A 638 -49.27 -28.52 12.88
C VAL A 638 -49.84 -27.56 13.92
N LYS A 639 -51.10 -27.15 13.75
CA LYS A 639 -51.85 -26.35 14.74
C LYS A 639 -53.14 -27.10 15.04
N ASN A 640 -53.44 -27.33 16.32
CA ASN A 640 -54.64 -28.05 16.78
C ASN A 640 -54.85 -29.43 16.13
N GLY A 641 -53.77 -30.21 15.97
CA GLY A 641 -53.85 -31.56 15.38
C GLY A 641 -54.10 -31.61 13.87
N GLY A 642 -54.28 -30.46 13.19
CA GLY A 642 -54.41 -30.35 11.74
C GLY A 642 -53.13 -29.86 11.07
N LEU A 643 -52.74 -30.47 9.95
CA LEU A 643 -51.60 -30.05 9.13
C LEU A 643 -51.92 -28.70 8.44
N VAL A 644 -51.22 -27.63 8.81
CA VAL A 644 -51.49 -26.28 8.28
C VAL A 644 -50.69 -25.99 7.00
N CYS A 645 -49.47 -26.51 6.92
CA CYS A 645 -48.57 -26.25 5.79
C CYS A 645 -47.51 -27.35 5.65
N ASN A 646 -47.22 -27.74 4.40
CA ASN A 646 -46.04 -28.51 4.02
C ASN A 646 -45.10 -27.60 3.22
N VAL A 647 -43.93 -27.27 3.77
CA VAL A 647 -42.85 -26.65 3.00
C VAL A 647 -41.90 -27.74 2.54
N SER A 648 -41.74 -27.88 1.22
CA SER A 648 -40.77 -28.79 0.61
C SER A 648 -39.74 -27.97 -0.15
N VAL A 649 -38.48 -28.00 0.29
CA VAL A 649 -37.37 -27.39 -0.44
C VAL A 649 -36.68 -28.49 -1.26
N GLY A 650 -36.87 -28.48 -2.58
CA GLY A 650 -36.22 -29.40 -3.51
C GLY A 650 -34.96 -28.78 -4.13
N ASN A 651 -33.98 -29.62 -4.49
CA ASN A 651 -32.68 -29.26 -5.08
C ASN A 651 -32.70 -28.01 -5.98
N LEU A 652 -31.91 -26.99 -5.63
CA LEU A 652 -31.83 -25.71 -6.33
C LEU A 652 -30.46 -25.56 -7.00
N THR A 653 -30.36 -25.99 -8.25
CA THR A 653 -29.45 -25.35 -9.22
C THR A 653 -30.17 -24.15 -9.81
N ASP A 654 -29.51 -23.00 -9.81
CA ASP A 654 -29.91 -21.69 -10.36
C ASP A 654 -31.31 -21.60 -11.00
N GLY A 655 -32.25 -20.99 -10.26
CA GLY A 655 -33.50 -20.46 -10.81
C GLY A 655 -34.82 -21.11 -10.37
N ALA A 656 -35.04 -21.41 -9.09
CA ALA A 656 -36.35 -21.93 -8.65
C ALA A 656 -37.09 -21.06 -7.61
N ALA A 657 -38.42 -21.01 -7.79
CA ALA A 657 -39.40 -20.31 -6.97
C ALA A 657 -39.79 -21.12 -5.73
N ILE A 658 -40.07 -20.42 -4.62
CA ILE A 658 -40.63 -20.99 -3.39
C ILE A 658 -42.11 -21.32 -3.62
N LYS A 659 -42.51 -22.57 -3.36
CA LYS A 659 -43.92 -23.01 -3.42
C LYS A 659 -44.42 -23.32 -2.02
N VAL A 660 -45.47 -22.63 -1.59
CA VAL A 660 -46.19 -22.87 -0.32
C VAL A 660 -47.50 -23.58 -0.65
N PHE A 661 -47.76 -24.72 0.01
CA PHE A 661 -49.00 -25.49 -0.18
C PHE A 661 -49.86 -25.37 1.07
N LYS A 662 -51.14 -24.99 0.90
CA LYS A 662 -52.16 -25.06 1.95
C LYS A 662 -52.81 -26.46 1.93
N GLY A 663 -53.21 -26.94 3.11
CA GLY A 663 -53.79 -28.27 3.29
C GLY A 663 -55.01 -28.59 2.42
N GLU A 664 -55.15 -29.89 2.16
CA GLU A 664 -56.12 -30.66 1.33
C GLU A 664 -55.89 -30.77 -0.18
N ASP A 665 -55.26 -29.81 -0.86
CA ASP A 665 -55.06 -29.91 -2.33
C ASP A 665 -53.83 -30.75 -2.76
N ALA A 666 -53.10 -31.35 -1.83
CA ALA A 666 -51.93 -32.17 -2.15
C ALA A 666 -52.27 -33.54 -2.79
N LYS A 667 -53.56 -33.90 -2.89
CA LYS A 667 -54.00 -35.19 -3.47
C LYS A 667 -54.36 -35.12 -4.96
N GLU A 668 -54.60 -33.94 -5.53
CA GLU A 668 -54.89 -33.81 -6.96
C GLU A 668 -54.02 -32.71 -7.55
N ASN A 669 -53.17 -33.06 -8.52
CA ASN A 669 -52.35 -32.15 -9.33
C ASN A 669 -53.23 -31.17 -10.14
N LYS A 670 -53.90 -30.22 -9.49
CA LYS A 670 -54.67 -29.14 -10.12
C LYS A 670 -54.08 -27.79 -9.72
N GLN A 671 -54.23 -26.85 -10.65
CA GLN A 671 -53.51 -25.58 -10.79
C GLN A 671 -53.16 -24.86 -9.48
N ALA A 672 -51.88 -24.50 -9.36
CA ALA A 672 -51.35 -23.70 -8.26
C ALA A 672 -51.90 -22.27 -8.34
N THR A 673 -52.57 -21.83 -7.27
CA THR A 673 -52.91 -20.43 -7.04
C THR A 673 -51.98 -19.89 -5.96
N LEU A 674 -51.19 -18.86 -6.28
CA LEU A 674 -50.39 -18.14 -5.30
C LEU A 674 -51.36 -17.28 -4.46
N VAL A 675 -51.57 -17.65 -3.20
CA VAL A 675 -52.36 -16.83 -2.27
C VAL A 675 -51.40 -16.22 -1.26
N THR A 676 -51.21 -14.90 -1.33
CA THR A 676 -50.49 -14.14 -0.30
C THR A 676 -51.48 -13.28 0.47
N ASP A 677 -52.02 -13.80 1.58
CA ASP A 677 -52.56 -12.95 2.64
C ASP A 677 -51.38 -12.52 3.53
N ILE A 678 -50.69 -11.45 3.12
CA ILE A 678 -49.70 -10.77 3.95
C ILE A 678 -50.38 -9.49 4.45
N GLU A 679 -50.83 -9.50 5.71
CA GLU A 679 -51.51 -8.37 6.35
C GLU A 679 -50.57 -7.20 6.67
N ASN A 680 -49.26 -7.33 6.41
CA ASN A 680 -48.29 -6.25 6.58
C ASN A 680 -47.99 -5.56 5.22
N PRO A 681 -48.49 -4.33 5.00
CA PRO A 681 -48.34 -3.62 3.72
C PRO A 681 -46.89 -3.34 3.34
N GLU A 682 -46.00 -3.18 4.32
CA GLU A 682 -44.58 -2.84 4.12
C GLU A 682 -43.78 -4.04 3.61
N ILE A 683 -44.09 -5.24 4.11
CA ILE A 683 -43.54 -6.51 3.62
C ILE A 683 -44.03 -6.78 2.19
N LEU A 684 -45.30 -6.50 1.91
CA LEU A 684 -45.89 -6.64 0.58
C LEU A 684 -45.24 -5.67 -0.43
N GLU A 685 -44.94 -4.44 -0.02
CA GLU A 685 -44.29 -3.44 -0.87
C GLU A 685 -42.82 -3.76 -1.15
N ASN A 686 -42.10 -4.29 -0.15
CA ASN A 686 -40.71 -4.74 -0.33
C ASN A 686 -40.63 -5.96 -1.25
N LEU A 687 -41.53 -6.94 -1.08
CA LEU A 687 -41.64 -8.09 -1.97
C LEU A 687 -42.00 -7.69 -3.41
N ARG A 688 -42.87 -6.69 -3.60
CA ARG A 688 -43.20 -6.14 -4.93
C ARG A 688 -42.01 -5.43 -5.58
N LYS A 689 -41.24 -4.66 -4.81
CA LYS A 689 -40.01 -3.98 -5.31
C LYS A 689 -38.92 -4.96 -5.72
N ASP A 690 -38.82 -6.09 -5.03
CA ASP A 690 -37.83 -7.12 -5.34
C ASP A 690 -38.30 -8.08 -6.46
N ALA A 691 -39.60 -8.41 -6.51
CA ALA A 691 -40.17 -9.24 -7.57
C ALA A 691 -40.18 -8.54 -8.94
N GLY A 692 -40.44 -7.22 -8.98
CA GLY A 692 -40.41 -6.45 -10.23
C GLY A 692 -39.03 -6.38 -10.91
N LYS A 693 -37.96 -6.75 -10.21
CA LYS A 693 -36.59 -6.76 -10.74
C LYS A 693 -36.10 -8.15 -11.16
N LEU A 694 -36.84 -9.21 -10.82
CA LEU A 694 -36.52 -10.59 -11.16
C LEU A 694 -37.63 -11.16 -12.05
N CYS A 695 -37.43 -11.02 -13.36
CA CYS A 695 -38.09 -11.79 -14.41
C CYS A 695 -39.64 -11.72 -14.45
N GLY A 696 -40.22 -10.66 -15.01
CA GLY A 696 -41.44 -10.74 -15.86
C GLY A 696 -42.67 -11.51 -15.35
N VAL A 697 -42.85 -11.68 -14.05
CA VAL A 697 -44.08 -12.27 -13.47
C VAL A 697 -45.04 -11.16 -13.09
N GLU A 698 -46.21 -11.11 -13.74
CA GLU A 698 -47.34 -10.31 -13.26
C GLU A 698 -47.92 -10.96 -11.99
N LEU A 699 -47.88 -10.22 -10.88
CA LEU A 699 -48.67 -10.51 -9.68
C LEU A 699 -50.08 -9.93 -9.91
N ARG A 700 -51.11 -10.79 -9.94
CA ARG A 700 -52.51 -10.35 -9.80
C ARG A 700 -52.88 -10.21 -8.33
#